data_AF-A0A409Y4H6-F1
#
_entry.id   AF-A0A409Y4H6-F1
#
_cell.length_a   1.000
_cell.length_b   1.000
_cell.length_c   1.000
_cell.angle_alpha   90.00
_cell.angle_beta   90.00
_cell.angle_gamma   90.00
#
_symmetry.space_group_name_H-M   'P 1'
#
loop_
_entity.id
_entity.type
_entity.pdbx_description
1 polymer ?
#
loop_
_entity_poly.entity_id
_entity_poly.type
_entity_poly.pdbx_seq_one_letter_code
_entity_poly.pdbx_strand_id
1 'polypeptide(L)'
;MDQTPNTYKASEAGAIFRLPDDVLVEISLWNTNIFMDGECVKQTLAASQVCHRWRTSILHTPMIWGRLFDLNHLNQDSDNWRSEMLRRSGNAMLWIRGDVASTARYHKFFFNDILRDRWSKIQHLRIYNRDCMDESYWGDLLRPAPHLCSFVIHWNTIRLPFPQSSHPLFASSAPTLRQFTVVGLALDLSTSISWFTNLRHLDLGLQSSAEQFVSQVLPAMGHLHTLSIHLSEPKVSGVRQFRPISRMPIASLPKLTSLRLNHPDLTLCMTVLAHIKATKACQIELESRFYAVDASLMSEGELSKISSVLSSTFRHYIVSENAPSYQVRLLLRNYAFQFICHPYQWRYKGEFTISIRVAGDFMDFLSIIPPLFSTLDLSLVEYLDLTLSAEVLPPIASENVLGILRSFSSLTTLQVGENDLRTLQSLIRFGAYKSIFPEVQTLHIGSLRHLETRAEEHPLIHFLRQRQQCGKPIENLHLSPLQGDVGIFFKLEVLNDMDDLTVHWHGNGVIHSYLCGSPSRVTLDFMGALVSTTSNTQGPSPALQLPDDILIEIITLNTNIFLERECLKHTLAASQVCSAWRTTILHTPTIWGRLFDLSYLNQLSDDWRNEMLRRSRPSMLWICGDVRSDAPSHSFFFNDVLRDRWSTIEHLRINNVDCQDEEHWGDLHRPAPYLKSFAIYLNAIRLPFSQSTQPLFANSAPSLRQYTAKWLALDLSSSWITNLRHLEFALKSSDAAQFLDLLPALAHLQSLSMHLPERVVAKRRLLERLSRTPVVKFPELTSLSLDHYDLTLCLDILAHIHPEKGCGILFLSRFYGVGVPNDELQKMSSAFALAFESYIIPEVRYQLKFSLSGYGLHFSCHPSDGPVDDEFILDIMSAGNLPGLYDTIPLLLSNFDVSSVGKLDLIIRPSLAAWPSYDRQLLKILRSFSSVTELELQADGIRAIRALSSGYGNEVLFPSLQLLHLNDMSIFEGDYIEEENLLGHFLQQRKACGLPIMGISFSWLNRGLTSGMLNILDGMEGLPVSWYEDGGKRTYICGSSSITSVQ
;
A
#
# COMPACT_ATOMS: atom_id res chain seq x y z
N MET A 1 48.18 44.18 -42.63
CA MET A 1 47.53 43.99 -41.31
C MET A 1 47.37 42.51 -41.15
N ASP A 2 48.33 41.90 -40.49
CA ASP A 2 48.48 40.46 -40.45
C ASP A 2 47.86 39.92 -39.17
N GLN A 3 46.91 38.99 -39.30
CA GLN A 3 46.53 38.07 -38.24
C GLN A 3 46.44 36.67 -38.82
N THR A 4 47.26 35.78 -38.28
CA THR A 4 47.38 34.38 -38.70
C THR A 4 46.20 33.55 -38.20
N PRO A 5 45.64 32.63 -39.01
CA PRO A 5 44.59 31.73 -38.56
C PRO A 5 45.15 30.70 -37.56
N ASN A 6 44.54 30.60 -36.38
CA ASN A 6 44.90 29.61 -35.36
C ASN A 6 44.50 28.19 -35.80
N THR A 7 45.45 27.43 -36.33
CA THR A 7 45.29 26.00 -36.59
C THR A 7 45.32 25.19 -35.29
N TYR A 8 44.20 25.16 -34.56
CA TYR A 8 43.99 24.20 -33.48
C TYR A 8 44.09 22.76 -34.02
N LYS A 9 44.95 21.95 -33.41
CA LYS A 9 45.23 20.59 -33.88
C LYS A 9 44.01 19.68 -33.66
N ALA A 10 43.48 19.12 -34.74
CA ALA A 10 42.43 18.09 -34.70
C ALA A 10 42.93 16.70 -34.25
N SER A 11 43.98 16.63 -33.41
CA SER A 11 44.62 15.37 -32.99
C SER A 11 43.82 14.60 -31.93
N GLU A 12 42.97 15.29 -31.17
CA GLU A 12 42.18 14.73 -30.05
C GLU A 12 40.68 14.61 -30.39
N ALA A 13 40.35 14.33 -31.65
CA ALA A 13 39.07 13.70 -31.97
C ALA A 13 39.00 12.34 -31.24
N GLY A 14 38.26 12.33 -30.13
CA GLY A 14 38.27 11.26 -29.12
C GLY A 14 37.98 9.87 -29.67
N ALA A 15 38.46 8.84 -28.97
CA ALA A 15 38.47 7.45 -29.44
C ALA A 15 37.10 6.94 -29.93
N ILE A 16 35.99 7.44 -29.36
CA ILE A 16 34.62 7.13 -29.78
C ILE A 16 34.34 7.41 -31.27
N PHE A 17 34.93 8.45 -31.85
CA PHE A 17 34.80 8.76 -33.29
C PHE A 17 35.58 7.77 -34.18
N ARG A 18 36.55 7.04 -33.62
CA ARG A 18 37.39 6.04 -34.29
C ARG A 18 36.91 4.60 -34.09
N LEU A 19 35.81 4.38 -33.36
CA LEU A 19 35.21 3.04 -33.23
C LEU A 19 34.93 2.43 -34.62
N PRO A 20 35.20 1.13 -34.85
CA PRO A 20 34.77 0.44 -36.07
C PRO A 20 33.24 0.44 -36.25
N ASP A 21 32.75 0.42 -37.49
CA ASP A 21 31.30 0.52 -37.76
C ASP A 21 30.51 -0.72 -37.33
N ASP A 22 31.14 -1.90 -37.32
CA ASP A 22 30.60 -3.13 -36.73
C ASP A 22 30.41 -3.00 -35.21
N VAL A 23 31.37 -2.37 -34.50
CA VAL A 23 31.25 -2.06 -33.07
C VAL A 23 30.12 -1.04 -32.83
N LEU A 24 29.99 -0.02 -33.68
CA LEU A 24 28.88 0.95 -33.60
C LEU A 24 27.52 0.30 -33.89
N VAL A 25 27.47 -0.67 -34.81
CA VAL A 25 26.25 -1.45 -35.11
C VAL A 25 25.89 -2.37 -33.95
N GLU A 26 26.83 -3.09 -33.34
CA GLU A 26 26.56 -3.91 -32.15
C GLU A 26 26.05 -3.05 -30.98
N ILE A 27 26.71 -1.94 -30.66
CA ILE A 27 26.23 -0.98 -29.63
C ILE A 27 24.79 -0.55 -29.93
N SER A 28 24.47 -0.22 -31.19
CA SER A 28 23.12 0.17 -31.60
C SER A 28 22.12 -0.99 -31.49
N LEU A 29 22.53 -2.22 -31.82
CA LEU A 29 21.71 -3.43 -31.73
C LEU A 29 21.38 -3.84 -30.30
N TRP A 30 22.23 -3.52 -29.32
CA TRP A 30 21.93 -3.73 -27.90
C TRP A 30 20.84 -2.76 -27.42
N ASN A 31 20.93 -1.48 -27.83
CA ASN A 31 19.93 -0.45 -27.51
C ASN A 31 18.55 -0.69 -28.18
N THR A 32 18.43 -1.62 -29.13
CA THR A 32 17.16 -1.96 -29.80
C THR A 32 16.29 -2.99 -29.06
N ASN A 33 16.62 -3.38 -27.82
CA ASN A 33 15.90 -4.42 -27.10
C ASN A 33 14.57 -3.96 -26.49
N ILE A 34 13.54 -3.85 -27.34
CA ILE A 34 12.15 -3.50 -26.99
C ILE A 34 11.53 -4.32 -25.85
N PHE A 35 12.10 -5.46 -25.44
CA PHE A 35 11.55 -6.31 -24.38
C PHE A 35 12.14 -6.06 -22.99
N MET A 36 13.24 -5.31 -22.92
CA MET A 36 13.88 -4.86 -21.68
C MET A 36 13.54 -3.39 -21.40
N ASP A 37 13.50 -2.56 -22.43
CA ASP A 37 13.25 -1.12 -22.34
C ASP A 37 12.06 -0.71 -23.22
N GLY A 38 11.25 0.24 -22.76
CA GLY A 38 10.19 0.88 -23.55
C GLY A 38 10.68 2.03 -24.43
N GLU A 39 11.83 2.64 -24.11
CA GLU A 39 12.30 3.90 -24.72
C GLU A 39 13.34 3.72 -25.84
N CYS A 40 13.74 2.48 -26.12
CA CYS A 40 14.66 2.07 -27.18
C CYS A 40 14.41 2.69 -28.57
N VAL A 41 13.14 2.98 -28.93
CA VAL A 41 12.79 3.69 -30.18
C VAL A 41 13.28 5.14 -30.15
N LYS A 42 13.02 5.87 -29.05
CA LYS A 42 13.49 7.25 -28.87
C LYS A 42 15.02 7.29 -28.77
N GLN A 43 15.62 6.36 -28.02
CA GLN A 43 17.07 6.21 -27.89
C GLN A 43 17.76 5.96 -29.25
N THR A 44 17.22 5.09 -30.09
CA THR A 44 17.82 4.82 -31.42
C THR A 44 17.67 6.03 -32.35
N LEU A 45 16.54 6.74 -32.29
CA LEU A 45 16.35 7.99 -33.02
C LEU A 45 17.34 9.07 -32.57
N ALA A 46 17.57 9.23 -31.26
CA ALA A 46 18.59 10.12 -30.70
C ALA A 46 20.01 9.72 -31.13
N ALA A 47 20.36 8.43 -31.06
CA ALA A 47 21.65 7.89 -31.54
C ALA A 47 21.88 8.23 -33.04
N SER A 48 20.82 8.22 -33.86
CA SER A 48 20.91 8.62 -35.27
C SER A 48 21.04 10.15 -35.52
N GLN A 49 21.00 10.99 -34.47
CA GLN A 49 21.35 12.42 -34.56
C GLN A 49 22.80 12.72 -34.15
N VAL A 50 23.49 11.82 -33.41
CA VAL A 50 24.80 12.08 -32.76
C VAL A 50 25.86 12.63 -33.72
N CYS A 51 26.02 12.02 -34.89
CA CYS A 51 26.86 12.56 -35.97
C CYS A 51 26.49 11.91 -37.31
N HIS A 52 27.00 12.46 -38.43
CA HIS A 52 26.76 11.90 -39.76
C HIS A 52 27.11 10.40 -39.87
N ARG A 53 28.23 9.95 -39.27
CA ARG A 53 28.63 8.53 -39.32
C ARG A 53 27.63 7.63 -38.60
N TRP A 54 27.29 7.95 -37.35
CA TRP A 54 26.28 7.21 -36.58
C TRP A 54 24.92 7.21 -37.29
N ARG A 55 24.50 8.37 -37.81
CA ARG A 55 23.31 8.50 -38.65
C ARG A 55 23.35 7.55 -39.85
N THR A 56 24.46 7.52 -40.60
CA THR A 56 24.62 6.63 -41.75
C THR A 56 24.54 5.17 -41.33
N SER A 57 25.35 4.73 -40.36
CA SER A 57 25.43 3.32 -39.93
C SER A 57 24.09 2.83 -39.36
N ILE A 58 23.39 3.66 -38.56
CA ILE A 58 22.06 3.34 -38.03
C ILE A 58 21.01 3.31 -39.14
N LEU A 59 20.91 4.34 -39.99
CA LEU A 59 19.88 4.43 -41.03
C LEU A 59 20.01 3.36 -42.13
N HIS A 60 21.21 2.79 -42.34
CA HIS A 60 21.47 1.77 -43.37
C HIS A 60 21.55 0.33 -42.84
N THR A 61 21.45 0.08 -41.53
CA THR A 61 21.51 -1.28 -40.95
C THR A 61 20.10 -1.83 -40.68
N PRO A 62 19.57 -2.75 -41.49
CA PRO A 62 18.16 -3.14 -41.41
C PRO A 62 17.80 -3.89 -40.12
N MET A 63 18.78 -4.55 -39.48
CA MET A 63 18.58 -5.30 -38.23
C MET A 63 18.23 -4.41 -37.05
N ILE A 64 18.68 -3.16 -37.03
CA ILE A 64 18.30 -2.17 -36.00
C ILE A 64 16.81 -1.88 -36.12
N TRP A 65 16.35 -1.49 -37.31
CA TRP A 65 14.95 -1.16 -37.59
C TRP A 65 14.03 -2.37 -37.45
N GLY A 66 14.50 -3.58 -37.78
CA GLY A 66 13.77 -4.83 -37.55
C GLY A 66 13.46 -5.09 -36.06
N ARG A 67 14.30 -4.64 -35.14
CA ARG A 67 14.11 -4.88 -33.69
C ARG A 67 13.19 -3.86 -32.99
N LEU A 68 12.78 -2.80 -33.67
CA LEU A 68 12.16 -1.61 -33.06
C LEU A 68 10.63 -1.48 -33.30
N PHE A 69 9.92 -2.58 -33.56
CA PHE A 69 8.46 -2.53 -33.75
C PHE A 69 7.70 -2.57 -32.41
N ASP A 70 7.84 -1.53 -31.58
CA ASP A 70 6.87 -1.27 -30.52
C ASP A 70 5.62 -0.59 -31.09
N LEU A 71 4.52 -1.34 -31.18
CA LEU A 71 3.24 -0.89 -31.71
C LEU A 71 2.71 0.32 -30.92
N ASN A 72 3.02 0.46 -29.62
CA ASN A 72 2.62 1.63 -28.84
C ASN A 72 3.25 2.92 -29.38
N HIS A 73 4.53 2.87 -29.75
CA HIS A 73 5.27 3.99 -30.33
C HIS A 73 4.98 4.22 -31.83
N LEU A 74 4.42 3.21 -32.51
CA LEU A 74 3.95 3.31 -33.90
C LEU A 74 2.48 3.76 -34.00
N ASN A 75 1.84 4.11 -32.87
CA ASN A 75 0.49 4.68 -32.81
C ASN A 75 0.49 6.14 -33.31
N GLN A 76 0.36 6.30 -34.62
CA GLN A 76 0.39 7.59 -35.30
C GLN A 76 -0.64 7.61 -36.43
N ASP A 77 -1.34 8.73 -36.59
CA ASP A 77 -2.43 8.92 -37.57
C ASP A 77 -2.01 8.70 -39.03
N SER A 78 -0.72 8.82 -39.34
CA SER A 78 -0.18 8.59 -40.68
C SER A 78 0.54 7.25 -40.80
N ASP A 79 0.29 6.56 -41.92
CA ASP A 79 1.01 5.33 -42.28
C ASP A 79 2.48 5.57 -42.66
N ASN A 80 2.90 6.83 -42.82
CA ASN A 80 4.23 7.20 -43.32
C ASN A 80 5.36 6.60 -42.47
N TRP A 81 5.30 6.76 -41.14
CA TRP A 81 6.32 6.24 -40.23
C TRP A 81 6.30 4.71 -40.18
N ARG A 82 5.11 4.12 -40.17
CA ARG A 82 4.88 2.66 -40.19
C ARG A 82 5.43 2.02 -41.49
N SER A 83 5.26 2.69 -42.63
CA SER A 83 5.82 2.31 -43.93
C SER A 83 7.34 2.47 -43.98
N GLU A 84 7.88 3.56 -43.43
CA GLU A 84 9.33 3.82 -43.37
C GLU A 84 10.06 2.81 -42.48
N MET A 85 9.49 2.43 -41.34
CA MET A 85 9.99 1.35 -40.47
C MET A 85 10.07 0.02 -41.24
N LEU A 86 9.01 -0.36 -41.96
CA LEU A 86 8.98 -1.56 -42.81
C LEU A 86 9.98 -1.50 -43.97
N ARG A 87 10.16 -0.33 -44.60
CA ARG A 87 11.12 -0.13 -45.68
C ARG A 87 12.56 -0.24 -45.18
N ARG A 88 12.85 0.27 -43.98
CA ARG A 88 14.17 0.20 -43.34
C ARG A 88 14.51 -1.18 -42.79
N SER A 89 13.54 -1.91 -42.23
CA SER A 89 13.77 -3.28 -41.76
C SER A 89 13.97 -4.27 -42.91
N GLY A 90 13.30 -4.06 -44.05
CA GLY A 90 13.58 -4.75 -45.32
C GLY A 90 13.50 -6.28 -45.22
N ASN A 91 14.68 -6.92 -45.12
CA ASN A 91 14.83 -8.38 -44.99
C ASN A 91 15.40 -8.85 -43.64
N ALA A 92 15.55 -7.96 -42.66
CA ALA A 92 15.89 -8.36 -41.29
C ALA A 92 14.76 -9.14 -40.60
N MET A 93 15.12 -9.85 -39.52
CA MET A 93 14.16 -10.45 -38.60
C MET A 93 13.47 -9.37 -37.77
N LEU A 94 12.20 -9.59 -37.44
CA LEU A 94 11.35 -8.64 -36.73
C LEU A 94 11.20 -8.99 -35.25
N TRP A 95 11.36 -7.99 -34.37
CA TRP A 95 10.95 -8.05 -32.97
C TRP A 95 9.80 -7.08 -32.78
N ILE A 96 8.68 -7.54 -32.23
CA ILE A 96 7.44 -6.78 -32.09
C ILE A 96 6.98 -6.79 -30.63
N ARG A 97 6.66 -5.62 -30.07
CA ARG A 97 6.03 -5.44 -28.75
C ARG A 97 4.79 -4.54 -28.91
N GLY A 98 3.84 -4.60 -27.99
CA GLY A 98 2.90 -3.49 -27.78
C GLY A 98 1.52 -3.92 -27.28
N ASP A 99 0.64 -2.94 -27.08
CA ASP A 99 -0.77 -3.15 -26.79
C ASP A 99 -1.57 -3.19 -28.11
N VAL A 100 -2.44 -4.19 -28.28
CA VAL A 100 -3.29 -4.38 -29.47
C VAL A 100 -4.76 -4.20 -29.09
N ALA A 101 -5.04 -3.16 -28.31
CA ALA A 101 -6.38 -2.70 -27.99
C ALA A 101 -7.18 -2.31 -29.25
N SER A 102 -8.48 -2.54 -29.20
CA SER A 102 -9.43 -2.45 -30.32
C SER A 102 -9.73 -1.03 -30.81
N THR A 103 -9.44 -0.01 -30.00
CA THR A 103 -9.87 1.37 -30.21
C THR A 103 -9.13 2.07 -31.36
N ALA A 104 -7.86 1.74 -31.58
CA ALA A 104 -7.05 2.28 -32.68
C ALA A 104 -7.22 1.45 -33.96
N ARG A 105 -8.21 1.77 -34.81
CA ARG A 105 -8.47 1.04 -36.08
C ARG A 105 -7.22 0.80 -36.92
N TYR A 106 -6.30 1.77 -36.98
CA TYR A 106 -5.07 1.67 -37.77
C TYR A 106 -4.05 0.66 -37.21
N HIS A 107 -4.02 0.42 -35.89
CA HIS A 107 -3.22 -0.68 -35.31
C HIS A 107 -3.69 -2.02 -35.83
N LYS A 108 -5.02 -2.21 -35.85
CA LYS A 108 -5.64 -3.48 -36.23
C LYS A 108 -5.22 -3.89 -37.64
N PHE A 109 -5.25 -2.97 -38.60
CA PHE A 109 -4.81 -3.24 -39.96
C PHE A 109 -3.28 -3.42 -40.06
N PHE A 110 -2.48 -2.49 -39.53
CA PHE A 110 -1.02 -2.55 -39.67
C PHE A 110 -0.39 -3.79 -39.02
N PHE A 111 -0.90 -4.23 -37.86
CA PHE A 111 -0.45 -5.47 -37.23
C PHE A 111 -0.87 -6.70 -38.06
N ASN A 112 -2.05 -6.69 -38.67
CA ASN A 112 -2.50 -7.74 -39.59
C ASN A 112 -1.61 -7.79 -40.84
N ASP A 113 -1.22 -6.64 -41.40
CA ASP A 113 -0.29 -6.56 -42.54
C ASP A 113 1.09 -7.13 -42.20
N ILE A 114 1.63 -6.81 -41.01
CA ILE A 114 2.88 -7.39 -40.52
C ILE A 114 2.77 -8.91 -40.36
N LEU A 115 1.70 -9.42 -39.76
CA LEU A 115 1.48 -10.86 -39.66
C LEU A 115 1.39 -11.46 -41.06
N ARG A 116 0.42 -11.04 -41.87
CA ARG A 116 0.16 -11.54 -43.23
C ARG A 116 1.39 -11.60 -44.12
N ASP A 117 2.13 -10.49 -44.25
CA ASP A 117 3.22 -10.37 -45.21
C ASP A 117 4.60 -10.74 -44.64
N ARG A 118 4.79 -10.69 -43.32
CA ARG A 118 6.11 -10.82 -42.66
C ARG A 118 6.21 -11.92 -41.61
N TRP A 119 5.18 -12.73 -41.35
CA TRP A 119 5.19 -13.82 -40.34
C TRP A 119 6.49 -14.63 -40.30
N SER A 120 6.99 -15.08 -41.46
CA SER A 120 8.21 -15.89 -41.56
C SER A 120 9.49 -15.19 -41.08
N LYS A 121 9.50 -13.86 -40.95
CA LYS A 121 10.60 -13.05 -40.41
C LYS A 121 10.44 -12.70 -38.92
N ILE A 122 9.29 -12.98 -38.30
CA ILE A 122 9.06 -12.60 -36.90
C ILE A 122 9.83 -13.55 -35.99
N GLN A 123 10.78 -12.99 -35.23
CA GLN A 123 11.64 -13.73 -34.31
C GLN A 123 11.17 -13.58 -32.86
N HIS A 124 10.65 -12.42 -32.49
CA HIS A 124 10.10 -12.18 -31.16
C HIS A 124 8.77 -11.41 -31.27
N LEU A 125 7.75 -11.87 -30.57
CA LEU A 125 6.43 -11.24 -30.53
C LEU A 125 5.95 -11.17 -29.07
N ARG A 126 5.74 -9.96 -28.53
CA ARG A 126 5.15 -9.72 -27.20
C ARG A 126 3.95 -8.79 -27.29
N ILE A 127 2.76 -9.37 -27.38
CA ILE A 127 1.51 -8.60 -27.42
C ILE A 127 0.87 -8.58 -26.03
N TYR A 128 0.43 -7.40 -25.62
CA TYR A 128 -0.56 -7.23 -24.57
C TYR A 128 -1.88 -6.96 -25.26
N ASN A 129 -2.98 -7.59 -24.83
CA ASN A 129 -4.28 -7.33 -25.42
C ASN A 129 -5.35 -7.19 -24.32
N ARG A 130 -5.99 -6.02 -24.30
CA ARG A 130 -7.11 -5.73 -23.41
C ARG A 130 -8.43 -6.29 -23.94
N ASP A 131 -8.52 -6.47 -25.25
CA ASP A 131 -9.75 -6.73 -26.00
C ASP A 131 -9.69 -8.07 -26.76
N CYS A 132 -10.73 -8.33 -27.57
CA CYS A 132 -10.79 -9.51 -28.42
C CYS A 132 -9.86 -9.41 -29.65
N MET A 133 -9.16 -10.50 -29.97
CA MET A 133 -8.58 -10.68 -31.30
C MET A 133 -9.69 -11.01 -32.32
N ASP A 134 -9.53 -10.44 -33.52
CA ASP A 134 -10.32 -10.77 -34.71
C ASP A 134 -10.04 -12.19 -35.19
N GLU A 135 -11.01 -12.87 -35.80
CA GLU A 135 -10.82 -14.22 -36.35
C GLU A 135 -9.73 -14.26 -37.44
N SER A 136 -9.57 -13.17 -38.20
CA SER A 136 -8.59 -13.08 -39.28
C SER A 136 -7.13 -13.27 -38.83
N TYR A 137 -6.77 -12.86 -37.60
CA TYR A 137 -5.40 -12.99 -37.10
C TYR A 137 -4.93 -14.44 -36.93
N TRP A 138 -5.85 -15.35 -36.58
CA TRP A 138 -5.49 -16.75 -36.37
C TRP A 138 -5.04 -17.41 -37.67
N GLY A 139 -5.61 -17.00 -38.81
CA GLY A 139 -5.21 -17.49 -40.14
C GLY A 139 -3.71 -17.32 -40.41
N ASP A 140 -3.11 -16.23 -39.93
CA ASP A 140 -1.67 -16.00 -40.07
C ASP A 140 -0.82 -16.69 -38.99
N LEU A 141 -1.30 -16.74 -37.73
CA LEU A 141 -0.66 -17.45 -36.61
C LEU A 141 -0.67 -18.99 -36.78
N LEU A 142 -1.57 -19.52 -37.61
CA LEU A 142 -1.64 -20.93 -37.97
C LEU A 142 -0.62 -21.33 -39.05
N ARG A 143 0.18 -20.41 -39.61
CA ARG A 143 1.19 -20.69 -40.64
C ARG A 143 2.55 -21.05 -40.02
N PRO A 144 3.42 -21.83 -40.73
CA PRO A 144 4.77 -22.16 -40.26
C PRO A 144 5.58 -20.93 -39.82
N ALA A 145 6.25 -21.04 -38.67
CA ALA A 145 6.97 -19.95 -38.01
C ALA A 145 8.49 -20.26 -37.92
N PRO A 146 9.22 -20.33 -39.04
CA PRO A 146 10.56 -20.93 -39.13
C PRO A 146 11.66 -20.21 -38.33
N HIS A 147 11.42 -18.98 -37.89
CA HIS A 147 12.40 -18.14 -37.19
C HIS A 147 11.90 -17.61 -35.84
N LEU A 148 10.67 -17.96 -35.43
CA LEU A 148 10.08 -17.51 -34.17
C LEU A 148 10.83 -18.13 -32.98
N CYS A 149 11.41 -17.29 -32.13
CA CYS A 149 12.21 -17.66 -30.96
C CYS A 149 11.49 -17.40 -29.63
N SER A 150 10.67 -16.35 -29.57
CA SER A 150 9.83 -16.00 -28.42
C SER A 150 8.45 -15.54 -28.86
N PHE A 151 7.42 -16.13 -28.27
CA PHE A 151 6.02 -15.79 -28.47
C PHE A 151 5.39 -15.55 -27.10
N VAL A 152 4.89 -14.34 -26.88
CA VAL A 152 4.32 -13.90 -25.60
C VAL A 152 3.03 -13.15 -25.88
N ILE A 153 1.89 -13.62 -25.37
CA ILE A 153 0.64 -12.86 -25.39
C ILE A 153 -0.05 -12.93 -24.03
N HIS A 154 -0.40 -11.76 -23.51
CA HIS A 154 -1.18 -11.60 -22.28
C HIS A 154 -2.55 -10.99 -22.60
N TRP A 155 -3.63 -11.72 -22.32
CA TRP A 155 -5.00 -11.21 -22.37
C TRP A 155 -5.52 -10.84 -20.98
N ASN A 156 -6.03 -9.61 -20.84
CA ASN A 156 -6.72 -9.19 -19.62
C ASN A 156 -8.19 -9.67 -19.60
N THR A 157 -8.80 -9.81 -20.77
CA THR A 157 -10.17 -10.34 -20.94
C THR A 157 -10.16 -11.87 -20.98
N ILE A 158 -10.50 -12.49 -19.84
CA ILE A 158 -10.75 -13.92 -19.76
C ILE A 158 -11.93 -14.26 -20.70
N ARG A 159 -11.74 -15.24 -21.61
CA ARG A 159 -12.65 -15.73 -22.67
C ARG A 159 -12.50 -15.03 -24.03
N LEU A 160 -11.56 -15.54 -24.82
CA LEU A 160 -11.92 -15.93 -26.19
C LEU A 160 -11.81 -17.45 -26.32
N PRO A 161 -12.78 -18.12 -26.98
CA PRO A 161 -12.49 -19.44 -27.53
C PRO A 161 -11.41 -19.28 -28.60
N PHE A 162 -10.35 -20.09 -28.53
CA PHE A 162 -9.49 -20.29 -29.69
C PHE A 162 -10.36 -20.85 -30.83
N PRO A 163 -10.20 -20.39 -32.08
CA PRO A 163 -11.06 -20.85 -33.17
C PRO A 163 -10.97 -22.37 -33.31
N GLN A 164 -12.10 -23.04 -33.53
CA GLN A 164 -12.18 -24.51 -33.65
C GLN A 164 -11.61 -25.03 -34.99
N SER A 165 -10.63 -24.32 -35.56
CA SER A 165 -9.87 -24.76 -36.73
C SER A 165 -9.09 -26.02 -36.41
N SER A 166 -9.20 -27.03 -37.27
CA SER A 166 -8.43 -28.29 -37.21
C SER A 166 -6.93 -28.13 -37.51
N HIS A 167 -6.42 -26.89 -37.56
CA HIS A 167 -5.03 -26.57 -37.81
C HIS A 167 -4.31 -26.27 -36.48
N PRO A 168 -3.15 -26.89 -36.21
CA PRO A 168 -2.37 -26.61 -35.01
C PRO A 168 -1.60 -25.29 -35.12
N LEU A 169 -1.30 -24.67 -33.97
CA LEU A 169 -0.58 -23.40 -33.90
C LEU A 169 0.80 -23.50 -34.58
N PHE A 170 1.13 -22.49 -35.38
CA PHE A 170 2.32 -22.45 -36.26
C PHE A 170 2.42 -23.61 -37.26
N ALA A 171 1.30 -24.22 -37.66
CA ALA A 171 1.25 -25.47 -38.44
C ALA A 171 2.14 -26.60 -37.84
N SER A 172 2.21 -26.68 -36.51
CA SER A 172 3.14 -27.55 -35.76
C SER A 172 4.64 -27.34 -36.07
N SER A 173 5.02 -26.25 -36.74
CA SER A 173 6.39 -25.96 -37.20
C SER A 173 6.88 -24.58 -36.74
N ALA A 174 7.53 -24.56 -35.57
CA ALA A 174 8.26 -23.40 -35.03
C ALA A 174 9.61 -23.85 -34.44
N PRO A 175 10.54 -24.34 -35.28
CA PRO A 175 11.73 -25.10 -34.82
C PRO A 175 12.70 -24.29 -33.95
N THR A 176 12.66 -22.97 -34.00
CA THR A 176 13.51 -22.06 -33.23
C THR A 176 12.91 -21.65 -31.87
N LEU A 177 11.67 -22.03 -31.58
CA LEU A 177 10.88 -21.47 -30.47
C LEU A 177 11.39 -21.95 -29.10
N ARG A 178 11.73 -21.00 -28.23
CA ARG A 178 12.35 -21.23 -26.90
C ARG A 178 11.54 -20.64 -25.75
N GLN A 179 10.70 -19.65 -26.02
CA GLN A 179 9.77 -19.06 -25.05
C GLN A 179 8.36 -19.06 -25.65
N PHE A 180 7.41 -19.61 -24.90
CA PHE A 180 5.99 -19.54 -25.24
C PHE A 180 5.19 -19.15 -24.00
N THR A 181 4.64 -17.94 -24.00
CA THR A 181 3.79 -17.39 -22.95
C THR A 181 2.43 -17.05 -23.55
N VAL A 182 1.36 -17.65 -23.05
CA VAL A 182 -0.01 -17.39 -23.47
C VAL A 182 -0.90 -17.40 -22.24
N VAL A 183 -1.29 -16.23 -21.74
CA VAL A 183 -2.20 -16.09 -20.59
C VAL A 183 -3.56 -15.61 -21.08
N GLY A 184 -4.62 -16.36 -20.76
CA GLY A 184 -6.02 -15.98 -21.06
C GLY A 184 -6.73 -16.71 -22.21
N LEU A 185 -6.01 -17.51 -23.02
CA LEU A 185 -6.62 -18.36 -24.07
C LEU A 185 -6.95 -19.78 -23.58
N ALA A 186 -7.93 -20.42 -24.23
CA ALA A 186 -8.07 -21.88 -24.21
C ALA A 186 -7.26 -22.51 -25.36
N LEU A 187 -6.04 -22.98 -25.11
CA LEU A 187 -5.30 -23.77 -26.10
C LEU A 187 -5.74 -25.23 -26.07
N ASP A 188 -5.98 -25.81 -27.26
CA ASP A 188 -6.06 -27.25 -27.43
C ASP A 188 -4.64 -27.82 -27.61
N LEU A 189 -4.19 -28.54 -26.59
CA LEU A 189 -2.85 -29.12 -26.51
C LEU A 189 -2.84 -30.61 -26.85
N SER A 190 -3.97 -31.17 -27.32
CA SER A 190 -4.08 -32.56 -27.76
C SER A 190 -3.43 -32.82 -29.14
N THR A 191 -3.22 -31.75 -29.93
CA THR A 191 -2.47 -31.85 -31.19
C THR A 191 -0.98 -32.00 -30.90
N SER A 192 -0.35 -33.05 -31.41
CA SER A 192 1.08 -33.32 -31.17
C SER A 192 1.95 -32.29 -31.88
N ILE A 193 2.47 -31.34 -31.08
CA ILE A 193 3.19 -30.16 -31.53
C ILE A 193 4.70 -30.40 -31.40
N SER A 194 5.39 -30.44 -32.55
CA SER A 194 6.82 -30.77 -32.60
C SER A 194 7.71 -29.76 -31.87
N TRP A 195 7.32 -28.47 -31.89
CA TRP A 195 8.13 -27.37 -31.36
C TRP A 195 8.20 -27.31 -29.82
N PHE A 196 7.32 -28.02 -29.11
CA PHE A 196 7.40 -28.14 -27.63
C PHE A 196 8.73 -28.70 -27.14
N THR A 197 9.39 -29.55 -27.94
CA THR A 197 10.71 -30.13 -27.62
C THR A 197 11.83 -29.09 -27.47
N ASN A 198 11.70 -27.91 -28.07
CA ASN A 198 12.71 -26.84 -28.05
C ASN A 198 12.46 -25.77 -26.97
N LEU A 199 11.29 -25.79 -26.31
CA LEU A 199 10.95 -24.81 -25.29
C LEU A 199 11.88 -24.86 -24.09
N ARG A 200 12.20 -23.67 -23.59
CA ARG A 200 12.95 -23.42 -22.35
C ARG A 200 12.12 -22.66 -21.33
N HIS A 201 11.19 -21.81 -21.78
CA HIS A 201 10.24 -21.11 -20.94
C HIS A 201 8.83 -21.36 -21.49
N LEU A 202 7.94 -21.84 -20.65
CA LEU A 202 6.53 -22.07 -20.96
C LEU A 202 5.69 -21.41 -19.87
N ASP A 203 4.69 -20.64 -20.27
CA ASP A 203 3.77 -19.95 -19.34
C ASP A 203 2.36 -20.00 -19.93
N LEU A 204 1.43 -20.73 -19.30
CA LEU A 204 0.15 -21.11 -19.90
C LEU A 204 -1.06 -20.78 -19.04
N GLY A 205 -2.02 -20.09 -19.66
CA GLY A 205 -3.43 -20.09 -19.29
C GLY A 205 -4.08 -21.42 -19.63
N LEU A 206 -4.23 -22.35 -18.68
CA LEU A 206 -4.93 -23.61 -18.92
C LEU A 206 -6.43 -23.46 -18.65
N GLN A 207 -7.24 -23.74 -19.67
CA GLN A 207 -8.71 -23.81 -19.61
C GLN A 207 -9.25 -25.21 -19.98
N SER A 208 -8.43 -26.00 -20.68
CA SER A 208 -8.63 -27.43 -20.99
C SER A 208 -8.13 -28.31 -19.83
N SER A 209 -8.32 -29.63 -19.89
CA SER A 209 -7.97 -30.49 -18.75
C SER A 209 -6.45 -30.54 -18.52
N ALA A 210 -6.02 -30.16 -17.31
CA ALA A 210 -4.62 -30.25 -16.89
C ALA A 210 -4.07 -31.69 -17.03
N GLU A 211 -4.95 -32.68 -16.93
CA GLU A 211 -4.69 -34.09 -17.24
C GLU A 211 -4.05 -34.30 -18.62
N GLN A 212 -4.61 -33.74 -19.69
CA GLN A 212 -4.07 -33.92 -21.05
C GLN A 212 -2.69 -33.25 -21.19
N PHE A 213 -2.54 -32.05 -20.63
CA PHE A 213 -1.26 -31.33 -20.63
C PHE A 213 -0.16 -32.09 -19.87
N VAL A 214 -0.45 -32.54 -18.65
CA VAL A 214 0.48 -33.31 -17.82
C VAL A 214 0.80 -34.68 -18.45
N SER A 215 -0.20 -35.36 -19.01
CA SER A 215 -0.03 -36.74 -19.51
C SER A 215 0.57 -36.85 -20.90
N GLN A 216 0.33 -35.89 -21.80
CA GLN A 216 0.71 -35.97 -23.22
C GLN A 216 1.80 -34.96 -23.59
N VAL A 217 1.80 -33.78 -22.97
CA VAL A 217 2.57 -32.62 -23.45
C VAL A 217 3.86 -32.43 -22.65
N LEU A 218 3.78 -32.39 -21.32
CA LEU A 218 4.97 -32.24 -20.46
C LEU A 218 6.05 -33.33 -20.68
N PRO A 219 5.74 -34.62 -20.92
CA PRO A 219 6.77 -35.64 -21.15
C PRO A 219 7.66 -35.39 -22.38
N ALA A 220 7.23 -34.59 -23.35
CA ALA A 220 8.03 -34.21 -24.51
C ALA A 220 9.00 -33.04 -24.24
N MET A 221 8.85 -32.31 -23.13
CA MET A 221 9.51 -31.03 -22.86
C MET A 221 10.85 -31.18 -22.12
N GLY A 222 11.71 -32.11 -22.56
CA GLY A 222 13.01 -32.41 -21.96
C GLY A 222 14.04 -31.28 -21.96
N HIS A 223 13.70 -30.09 -22.45
CA HIS A 223 14.52 -28.88 -22.46
C HIS A 223 13.93 -27.69 -21.69
N LEU A 224 12.80 -27.89 -20.99
CA LEU A 224 12.12 -26.84 -20.24
C LEU A 224 12.91 -26.45 -18.97
N HIS A 225 13.09 -25.15 -18.75
CA HIS A 225 13.77 -24.55 -17.59
C HIS A 225 12.79 -23.80 -16.68
N THR A 226 11.82 -23.10 -17.26
CA THR A 226 10.70 -22.46 -16.54
C THR A 226 9.37 -22.98 -17.05
N LEU A 227 8.50 -23.42 -16.14
CA LEU A 227 7.12 -23.80 -16.38
C LEU A 227 6.23 -22.96 -15.47
N SER A 228 5.36 -22.13 -16.05
CA SER A 228 4.31 -21.40 -15.35
C SER A 228 2.95 -21.86 -15.86
N ILE A 229 2.01 -22.07 -14.95
CA ILE A 229 0.68 -22.59 -15.23
C ILE A 229 -0.34 -21.75 -14.45
N HIS A 230 -1.05 -20.88 -15.16
CA HIS A 230 -2.21 -20.16 -14.67
C HIS A 230 -3.48 -20.92 -15.09
N LEU A 231 -4.06 -21.72 -14.21
CA LEU A 231 -5.34 -22.35 -14.51
C LEU A 231 -6.46 -21.31 -14.29
N SER A 232 -7.50 -21.31 -15.14
CA SER A 232 -8.55 -20.28 -15.12
C SER A 232 -9.92 -20.85 -14.78
N GLU A 233 -10.68 -20.15 -13.93
CA GLU A 233 -12.03 -20.58 -13.50
C GLU A 233 -13.00 -20.82 -14.68
N PRO A 234 -13.49 -22.06 -14.84
CA PRO A 234 -14.63 -22.32 -15.71
C PRO A 234 -15.91 -21.80 -15.02
N LYS A 235 -16.37 -20.59 -15.38
CA LYS A 235 -17.71 -20.07 -15.00
C LYS A 235 -18.89 -20.86 -15.61
N VAL A 236 -18.79 -22.18 -15.71
CA VAL A 236 -19.92 -23.06 -15.97
C VAL A 236 -20.68 -23.16 -14.65
N SER A 237 -21.83 -22.51 -14.56
CA SER A 237 -22.63 -22.32 -13.33
C SER A 237 -23.34 -23.59 -12.81
N GLY A 238 -22.77 -24.77 -13.09
CA GLY A 238 -23.13 -26.03 -12.45
C GLY A 238 -21.86 -26.67 -11.92
N VAL A 239 -21.85 -27.04 -10.63
CA VAL A 239 -20.69 -27.58 -9.91
C VAL A 239 -20.20 -28.87 -10.57
N ARG A 240 -19.22 -28.73 -11.47
CA ARG A 240 -18.53 -29.86 -12.09
C ARG A 240 -17.55 -30.43 -11.08
N GLN A 241 -18.02 -31.37 -10.26
CA GLN A 241 -17.17 -32.24 -9.45
C GLN A 241 -16.04 -32.79 -10.33
N PHE A 242 -14.82 -32.36 -10.08
CA PHE A 242 -13.64 -32.92 -10.73
C PHE A 242 -13.56 -34.39 -10.32
N ARG A 243 -13.71 -35.31 -11.27
CA ARG A 243 -13.56 -36.73 -10.99
C ARG A 243 -12.09 -36.98 -10.61
N PRO A 244 -11.79 -37.63 -9.46
CA PRO A 244 -10.42 -37.84 -9.03
C PRO A 244 -9.64 -38.67 -10.07
N ILE A 245 -8.53 -38.11 -10.54
CA ILE A 245 -7.84 -38.58 -11.75
C ILE A 245 -6.74 -39.57 -11.36
N SER A 246 -7.12 -40.83 -11.17
CA SER A 246 -6.28 -41.85 -10.52
C SER A 246 -5.08 -42.38 -11.34
N ARG A 247 -4.80 -41.88 -12.56
CA ARG A 247 -3.82 -42.48 -13.50
C ARG A 247 -3.16 -41.51 -14.51
N MET A 248 -2.62 -40.37 -14.08
CA MET A 248 -1.70 -39.62 -14.95
C MET A 248 -0.29 -40.24 -14.93
N PRO A 249 0.48 -40.22 -16.03
CA PRO A 249 1.90 -40.56 -16.01
C PRO A 249 2.73 -39.41 -15.41
N ILE A 250 3.88 -39.74 -14.83
CA ILE A 250 4.80 -38.75 -14.25
C ILE A 250 5.67 -38.14 -15.36
N ALA A 251 5.53 -36.83 -15.59
CA ALA A 251 6.36 -36.09 -16.53
C ALA A 251 7.73 -35.76 -15.90
N SER A 252 8.81 -36.25 -16.51
CA SER A 252 10.18 -36.00 -16.06
C SER A 252 10.78 -34.80 -16.79
N LEU A 253 11.05 -33.70 -16.07
CA LEU A 253 11.54 -32.43 -16.62
C LEU A 253 12.97 -32.14 -16.12
N PRO A 254 14.01 -32.80 -16.68
CA PRO A 254 15.37 -32.83 -16.14
C PRO A 254 16.19 -31.54 -16.33
N LYS A 255 15.59 -30.44 -16.80
CA LYS A 255 16.19 -29.10 -16.84
C LYS A 255 15.35 -28.05 -16.11
N LEU A 256 14.20 -28.42 -15.53
CA LEU A 256 13.29 -27.49 -14.88
C LEU A 256 13.92 -26.91 -13.61
N THR A 257 14.23 -25.62 -13.66
CA THR A 257 14.78 -24.81 -12.58
C THR A 257 13.73 -23.93 -11.90
N SER A 258 12.56 -23.74 -12.52
CA SER A 258 11.46 -22.96 -11.94
C SER A 258 10.09 -23.49 -12.38
N LEU A 259 9.20 -23.70 -11.41
CA LEU A 259 7.83 -24.21 -11.56
C LEU A 259 6.86 -23.28 -10.82
N ARG A 260 6.00 -22.56 -11.55
CA ARG A 260 4.95 -21.72 -10.98
C ARG A 260 3.58 -22.33 -11.29
N LEU A 261 2.75 -22.57 -10.28
CA LEU A 261 1.35 -22.96 -10.43
C LEU A 261 0.47 -21.89 -9.78
N ASN A 262 -0.56 -21.41 -10.49
CA ASN A 262 -1.48 -20.39 -10.02
C ASN A 262 -2.92 -20.83 -10.31
N HIS A 263 -3.71 -21.14 -9.27
CA HIS A 263 -5.11 -21.55 -9.42
C HIS A 263 -5.95 -21.34 -8.15
N PRO A 264 -7.23 -20.89 -8.27
CA PRO A 264 -8.16 -20.86 -7.15
C PRO A 264 -8.34 -22.20 -6.41
N ASP A 265 -8.54 -23.32 -7.12
CA ASP A 265 -8.56 -24.65 -6.49
C ASP A 265 -7.12 -25.20 -6.31
N LEU A 266 -6.71 -25.29 -5.05
CA LEU A 266 -5.45 -25.88 -4.59
C LEU A 266 -5.32 -27.36 -5.00
N THR A 267 -6.41 -28.12 -5.03
CA THR A 267 -6.41 -29.56 -5.35
C THR A 267 -5.88 -29.82 -6.75
N LEU A 268 -6.22 -28.97 -7.72
CA LEU A 268 -5.71 -29.08 -9.10
C LEU A 268 -4.23 -28.71 -9.21
N CYS A 269 -3.76 -27.65 -8.52
CA CYS A 269 -2.31 -27.37 -8.42
C CYS A 269 -1.55 -28.57 -7.86
N MET A 270 -2.10 -29.23 -6.84
CA MET A 270 -1.46 -30.38 -6.20
C MET A 270 -1.52 -31.64 -7.07
N THR A 271 -2.62 -31.85 -7.80
CA THR A 271 -2.75 -32.92 -8.79
C THR A 271 -1.74 -32.76 -9.93
N VAL A 272 -1.48 -31.53 -10.38
CA VAL A 272 -0.43 -31.23 -11.37
C VAL A 272 0.97 -31.46 -10.78
N LEU A 273 1.23 -30.93 -9.58
CA LEU A 273 2.52 -31.04 -8.89
C LEU A 273 2.93 -32.50 -8.62
N ALA A 274 1.98 -33.35 -8.22
CA ALA A 274 2.18 -34.78 -7.96
C ALA A 274 2.75 -35.56 -9.16
N HIS A 275 2.52 -35.07 -10.37
CA HIS A 275 2.91 -35.72 -11.63
C HIS A 275 4.06 -35.00 -12.34
N ILE A 276 4.65 -33.96 -11.74
CA ILE A 276 5.84 -33.28 -12.27
C ILE A 276 7.08 -33.70 -11.47
N LYS A 277 7.97 -34.46 -12.12
CA LYS A 277 9.31 -34.77 -11.61
C LYS A 277 10.30 -33.74 -12.15
N ALA A 278 10.39 -32.61 -11.45
CA ALA A 278 11.32 -31.52 -11.73
C ALA A 278 12.79 -31.90 -11.41
N THR A 279 13.74 -31.00 -11.71
CA THR A 279 15.10 -31.16 -11.18
C THR A 279 15.11 -31.05 -9.66
N LYS A 280 16.22 -31.45 -9.05
CA LYS A 280 16.45 -31.28 -7.62
C LYS A 280 16.38 -29.79 -7.22
N ALA A 281 17.13 -28.94 -7.91
CA ALA A 281 17.24 -27.49 -7.67
C ALA A 281 16.07 -26.65 -8.23
N CYS A 282 14.84 -27.19 -8.27
CA CYS A 282 13.71 -26.49 -8.88
C CYS A 282 13.08 -25.50 -7.90
N GLN A 283 13.13 -24.20 -8.22
CA GLN A 283 12.24 -23.21 -7.61
C GLN A 283 10.79 -23.65 -7.83
N ILE A 284 9.94 -23.55 -6.80
CA ILE A 284 8.54 -23.92 -6.85
C ILE A 284 7.73 -22.75 -6.27
N GLU A 285 6.71 -22.28 -6.98
CA GLU A 285 5.88 -21.15 -6.57
C GLU A 285 4.40 -21.50 -6.78
N LEU A 286 3.66 -21.65 -5.68
CA LEU A 286 2.31 -22.18 -5.65
C LEU A 286 1.37 -21.08 -5.15
N GLU A 287 0.86 -20.23 -6.05
CA GLU A 287 -0.19 -19.25 -5.69
C GLU A 287 -1.58 -19.89 -5.81
N SER A 288 -2.44 -19.63 -4.82
CA SER A 288 -3.84 -20.05 -4.84
C SER A 288 -4.76 -18.97 -4.30
N ARG A 289 -6.01 -18.97 -4.76
CA ARG A 289 -7.08 -18.02 -4.36
C ARG A 289 -8.30 -18.82 -3.93
N PHE A 290 -8.21 -19.32 -2.71
CA PHE A 290 -9.12 -20.31 -2.14
C PHE A 290 -10.40 -19.63 -1.63
N TYR A 291 -11.58 -20.04 -2.09
CA TYR A 291 -12.83 -19.48 -1.59
C TYR A 291 -13.27 -20.24 -0.33
N ALA A 292 -13.80 -19.54 0.69
CA ALA A 292 -14.15 -20.19 1.96
C ALA A 292 -15.25 -21.27 1.82
N VAL A 293 -16.11 -21.17 0.80
CA VAL A 293 -17.10 -22.21 0.47
C VAL A 293 -16.41 -23.54 0.13
N ASP A 294 -15.30 -23.51 -0.62
CA ASP A 294 -14.54 -24.70 -1.00
C ASP A 294 -13.83 -25.35 0.21
N ALA A 295 -13.50 -24.56 1.24
CA ALA A 295 -12.90 -25.05 2.49
C ALA A 295 -13.80 -26.10 3.16
N SER A 296 -15.10 -25.81 3.27
CA SER A 296 -16.10 -26.69 3.88
C SER A 296 -16.37 -27.99 3.09
N LEU A 297 -15.90 -28.06 1.83
CA LEU A 297 -16.16 -29.16 0.91
C LEU A 297 -14.96 -30.11 0.76
N MET A 298 -13.76 -29.73 1.23
CA MET A 298 -12.57 -30.59 1.19
C MET A 298 -12.69 -31.74 2.20
N SER A 299 -12.65 -32.99 1.72
CA SER A 299 -12.59 -34.15 2.62
C SER A 299 -11.20 -34.31 3.26
N GLU A 300 -11.15 -34.89 4.46
CA GLU A 300 -9.89 -35.26 5.13
C GLU A 300 -8.97 -36.12 4.22
N GLY A 301 -9.58 -37.00 3.43
CA GLY A 301 -8.90 -37.82 2.43
C GLY A 301 -8.40 -37.07 1.20
N GLU A 302 -8.74 -35.80 1.00
CA GLU A 302 -8.14 -34.90 0.00
C GLU A 302 -7.04 -34.04 0.63
N LEU A 303 -7.26 -33.53 1.86
CA LEU A 303 -6.22 -32.84 2.62
C LEU A 303 -4.98 -33.73 2.84
N SER A 304 -5.19 -35.01 3.17
CA SER A 304 -4.12 -36.00 3.30
C SER A 304 -3.33 -36.21 2.00
N LYS A 305 -4.02 -36.23 0.83
CA LYS A 305 -3.36 -36.33 -0.48
C LYS A 305 -2.54 -35.09 -0.78
N ILE A 306 -3.10 -33.90 -0.57
CA ILE A 306 -2.40 -32.63 -0.79
C ILE A 306 -1.15 -32.55 0.10
N SER A 307 -1.30 -32.81 1.40
CA SER A 307 -0.20 -32.83 2.37
C SER A 307 0.93 -33.77 1.92
N SER A 308 0.58 -35.00 1.52
CA SER A 308 1.53 -35.99 0.99
C SER A 308 2.28 -35.50 -0.26
N VAL A 309 1.59 -34.82 -1.18
CA VAL A 309 2.21 -34.22 -2.38
C VAL A 309 3.15 -33.08 -1.99
N LEU A 310 2.67 -32.09 -1.23
CA LEU A 310 3.48 -30.96 -0.76
C LEU A 310 4.76 -31.45 -0.10
N SER A 311 4.68 -32.45 0.77
CA SER A 311 5.81 -32.98 1.52
C SER A 311 6.75 -33.87 0.72
N SER A 312 6.25 -34.57 -0.29
CA SER A 312 7.08 -35.24 -1.29
C SER A 312 7.90 -34.23 -2.09
N THR A 313 7.25 -33.17 -2.58
CA THR A 313 7.90 -32.10 -3.35
C THR A 313 8.89 -31.30 -2.50
N PHE A 314 8.50 -30.91 -1.28
CA PHE A 314 9.34 -30.17 -0.33
C PHE A 314 10.57 -30.97 0.08
N ARG A 315 10.43 -32.28 0.35
CA ARG A 315 11.58 -33.16 0.63
C ARG A 315 12.52 -33.28 -0.57
N HIS A 316 12.00 -33.37 -1.79
CA HIS A 316 12.84 -33.38 -3.01
C HIS A 316 13.58 -32.05 -3.21
N TYR A 317 12.93 -30.93 -2.89
CA TYR A 317 13.52 -29.60 -2.84
C TYR A 317 14.57 -29.43 -1.72
N ILE A 318 14.41 -30.05 -0.55
CA ILE A 318 15.41 -29.99 0.54
C ILE A 318 16.60 -30.94 0.31
N VAL A 319 16.40 -32.09 -0.34
CA VAL A 319 17.44 -33.08 -0.66
C VAL A 319 18.25 -32.70 -1.92
N SER A 320 18.21 -31.43 -2.32
CA SER A 320 18.72 -30.94 -3.61
C SER A 320 20.05 -30.18 -3.52
N GLU A 321 20.04 -29.05 -2.81
CA GLU A 321 21.15 -28.08 -2.74
C GLU A 321 22.31 -28.57 -1.87
N ASN A 322 22.14 -29.70 -1.15
CA ASN A 322 23.02 -30.14 -0.06
C ASN A 322 23.32 -29.02 0.95
N ALA A 323 22.38 -28.09 1.13
CA ALA A 323 22.51 -26.99 2.07
C ALA A 323 22.67 -27.57 3.50
N PRO A 324 23.62 -27.08 4.30
CA PRO A 324 23.76 -27.54 5.68
C PRO A 324 22.50 -27.17 6.50
N SER A 325 21.83 -26.08 6.14
CA SER A 325 20.59 -25.65 6.77
C SER A 325 19.71 -24.78 5.87
N TYR A 326 18.41 -24.80 6.17
CA TYR A 326 17.38 -24.04 5.47
C TYR A 326 16.82 -22.89 6.30
N GLN A 327 16.50 -21.81 5.58
CA GLN A 327 15.73 -20.68 6.06
C GLN A 327 14.31 -20.77 5.53
N VAL A 328 13.33 -20.82 6.44
CA VAL A 328 11.91 -20.67 6.11
C VAL A 328 11.45 -19.25 6.44
N ARG A 329 10.57 -18.66 5.63
CA ARG A 329 9.70 -17.54 6.03
C ARG A 329 8.24 -18.02 6.07
N LEU A 330 7.57 -17.85 7.20
CA LEU A 330 6.17 -18.24 7.39
C LEU A 330 5.33 -17.01 7.73
N LEU A 331 4.39 -16.67 6.85
CA LEU A 331 3.53 -15.50 6.91
C LEU A 331 2.06 -15.93 7.04
N LEU A 332 1.43 -15.58 8.16
CA LEU A 332 -0.02 -15.69 8.36
C LEU A 332 -0.60 -14.28 8.51
N ARG A 333 -1.47 -13.88 7.58
CA ARG A 333 -2.20 -12.61 7.59
C ARG A 333 -3.68 -12.85 7.37
N ASN A 334 -4.50 -11.86 7.74
CA ASN A 334 -5.90 -11.77 7.35
C ASN A 334 -5.99 -12.04 5.83
N TYR A 335 -6.78 -13.06 5.44
CA TYR A 335 -7.00 -13.44 4.04
C TYR A 335 -5.76 -13.94 3.27
N ALA A 336 -4.62 -14.23 3.93
CA ALA A 336 -3.43 -14.73 3.24
C ALA A 336 -2.52 -15.60 4.13
N PHE A 337 -2.23 -16.81 3.67
CA PHE A 337 -1.15 -17.66 4.14
C PHE A 337 -0.02 -17.68 3.10
N GLN A 338 1.24 -17.60 3.54
CA GLN A 338 2.40 -17.80 2.69
C GLN A 338 3.51 -18.51 3.46
N PHE A 339 4.12 -19.50 2.83
CA PHE A 339 5.29 -20.23 3.32
C PHE A 339 6.36 -20.17 2.23
N ILE A 340 7.57 -19.78 2.58
CA ILE A 340 8.73 -19.69 1.68
C ILE A 340 9.86 -20.47 2.33
N CYS A 341 10.65 -21.22 1.55
CA CYS A 341 11.87 -21.88 2.02
C CYS A 341 13.02 -21.60 1.03
N HIS A 342 14.23 -21.40 1.53
CA HIS A 342 15.45 -21.23 0.75
C HIS A 342 16.71 -21.68 1.53
N PRO A 343 17.82 -22.03 0.86
CA PRO A 343 19.08 -22.36 1.52
C PRO A 343 19.67 -21.15 2.25
N TYR A 344 20.12 -21.33 3.49
CA TYR A 344 20.56 -20.23 4.38
C TYR A 344 21.71 -19.35 3.81
N GLN A 345 22.49 -19.86 2.86
CA GLN A 345 23.68 -19.17 2.31
C GLN A 345 23.50 -18.60 0.88
N TRP A 346 22.34 -18.80 0.22
CA TRP A 346 22.22 -18.64 -1.24
C TRP A 346 21.27 -17.50 -1.65
N ARG A 347 21.77 -16.26 -1.71
CA ARG A 347 20.96 -15.03 -1.88
C ARG A 347 19.99 -14.95 -3.08
N TYR A 348 20.17 -15.73 -4.16
CA TYR A 348 19.44 -15.49 -5.43
C TYR A 348 19.06 -16.73 -6.26
N LYS A 349 18.96 -17.95 -5.68
CA LYS A 349 18.51 -19.15 -6.45
C LYS A 349 17.67 -20.10 -5.61
N GLY A 350 16.55 -20.53 -6.21
CA GLY A 350 15.74 -21.66 -5.75
C GLY A 350 14.94 -21.40 -4.48
N GLU A 351 13.82 -20.67 -4.57
CA GLU A 351 12.82 -20.61 -3.50
C GLU A 351 11.77 -21.72 -3.64
N PHE A 352 11.28 -22.27 -2.52
CA PHE A 352 10.04 -23.04 -2.46
C PHE A 352 8.97 -22.19 -1.76
N THR A 353 8.02 -21.67 -2.53
CA THR A 353 6.99 -20.72 -2.11
C THR A 353 5.59 -21.31 -2.28
N ILE A 354 4.79 -21.24 -1.23
CA ILE A 354 3.34 -21.46 -1.21
C ILE A 354 2.70 -20.12 -0.82
N SER A 355 1.65 -19.69 -1.51
CA SER A 355 0.92 -18.46 -1.22
C SER A 355 -0.58 -18.67 -1.47
N ILE A 356 -1.34 -18.93 -0.40
CA ILE A 356 -2.78 -19.18 -0.47
C ILE A 356 -3.50 -17.95 0.08
N ARG A 357 -4.14 -17.20 -0.82
CA ARG A 357 -5.06 -16.11 -0.46
C ARG A 357 -6.45 -16.68 -0.25
N VAL A 358 -7.18 -16.18 0.75
CA VAL A 358 -8.53 -16.69 1.10
C VAL A 358 -9.58 -15.64 0.78
N ALA A 359 -10.59 -16.02 -0.01
CA ALA A 359 -11.73 -15.19 -0.34
C ALA A 359 -12.97 -15.67 0.41
N GLY A 360 -13.22 -15.07 1.58
CA GLY A 360 -14.31 -15.43 2.51
C GLY A 360 -13.81 -15.45 3.95
N ASP A 361 -14.42 -16.28 4.80
CA ASP A 361 -13.93 -16.48 6.16
C ASP A 361 -12.55 -17.16 6.15
N PHE A 362 -11.63 -16.62 6.94
CA PHE A 362 -10.28 -17.13 7.11
C PHE A 362 -10.24 -18.31 8.11
N MET A 363 -11.25 -18.44 8.96
CA MET A 363 -11.34 -19.46 10.02
C MET A 363 -11.46 -20.88 9.47
N ASP A 364 -12.32 -21.09 8.47
CA ASP A 364 -12.49 -22.41 7.84
C ASP A 364 -11.18 -22.85 7.16
N PHE A 365 -10.47 -21.92 6.52
CA PHE A 365 -9.16 -22.19 5.94
C PHE A 365 -8.08 -22.51 6.98
N LEU A 366 -8.10 -21.86 8.16
CA LEU A 366 -7.18 -22.17 9.26
C LEU A 366 -7.34 -23.60 9.81
N SER A 367 -8.46 -24.28 9.56
CA SER A 367 -8.62 -25.72 9.86
C SER A 367 -7.84 -26.64 8.93
N ILE A 368 -7.53 -26.17 7.72
CA ILE A 368 -6.92 -26.96 6.64
C ILE A 368 -5.39 -26.92 6.68
N ILE A 369 -4.79 -25.81 7.13
CA ILE A 369 -3.32 -25.63 7.13
C ILE A 369 -2.56 -26.68 7.97
N PRO A 370 -3.01 -27.11 9.17
CA PRO A 370 -2.26 -28.10 9.94
C PRO A 370 -2.20 -29.47 9.26
N PRO A 371 -3.31 -30.05 8.74
CA PRO A 371 -3.24 -31.20 7.85
C PRO A 371 -2.26 -31.00 6.68
N LEU A 372 -2.33 -29.87 5.97
CA LEU A 372 -1.43 -29.56 4.84
C LEU A 372 0.06 -29.56 5.20
N PHE A 373 0.43 -29.08 6.40
CA PHE A 373 1.83 -28.90 6.81
C PHE A 373 2.36 -30.01 7.74
N SER A 374 1.48 -30.83 8.33
CA SER A 374 1.82 -31.91 9.29
C SER A 374 2.79 -32.99 8.79
N THR A 375 2.90 -33.18 7.46
CA THR A 375 3.80 -34.18 6.87
C THR A 375 5.12 -33.62 6.36
N LEU A 376 5.32 -32.29 6.47
CA LEU A 376 6.54 -31.61 6.03
C LEU A 376 7.68 -31.87 7.01
N ASP A 377 8.83 -32.27 6.46
CA ASP A 377 10.03 -32.48 7.25
C ASP A 377 10.74 -31.14 7.51
N LEU A 378 10.25 -30.42 8.52
CA LEU A 378 10.77 -29.12 8.94
C LEU A 378 11.89 -29.26 10.00
N SER A 379 12.42 -30.48 10.17
CA SER A 379 13.57 -30.77 11.03
C SER A 379 14.93 -30.36 10.45
N LEU A 380 14.96 -29.89 9.19
CA LEU A 380 16.16 -29.34 8.52
C LEU A 380 16.14 -27.81 8.42
N VAL A 381 15.17 -27.19 9.10
CA VAL A 381 15.02 -25.74 9.21
C VAL A 381 15.68 -25.27 10.50
N GLU A 382 16.94 -24.86 10.41
CA GLU A 382 17.64 -24.22 11.53
C GLU A 382 17.21 -22.76 11.71
N TYR A 383 16.70 -22.11 10.65
CA TYR A 383 16.32 -20.70 10.64
C TYR A 383 14.86 -20.49 10.20
N LEU A 384 14.07 -19.75 10.97
CA LEU A 384 12.65 -19.45 10.67
C LEU A 384 12.36 -17.96 10.88
N ASP A 385 11.96 -17.27 9.80
CA ASP A 385 11.44 -15.91 9.76
C ASP A 385 9.90 -15.93 9.83
N LEU A 386 9.36 -15.79 11.04
CA LEU A 386 7.93 -15.97 11.33
C LEU A 386 7.21 -14.63 11.45
N THR A 387 6.11 -14.46 10.72
CA THR A 387 5.22 -13.28 10.75
C THR A 387 3.76 -13.70 10.92
N LEU A 388 3.08 -13.17 11.93
CA LEU A 388 1.75 -13.55 12.39
C LEU A 388 0.87 -12.30 12.63
N SER A 389 -0.14 -12.09 11.80
CA SER A 389 -1.21 -11.12 12.09
C SER A 389 -2.15 -11.69 13.14
N ALA A 390 -1.98 -11.29 14.40
CA ALA A 390 -2.80 -11.70 15.54
C ALA A 390 -4.27 -11.18 15.52
N GLU A 391 -4.81 -10.85 14.35
CA GLU A 391 -6.13 -10.22 14.16
C GLU A 391 -7.28 -11.21 13.94
N VAL A 392 -6.99 -12.43 13.52
CA VAL A 392 -8.00 -13.41 13.12
C VAL A 392 -7.62 -14.80 13.63
N LEU A 393 -7.18 -14.87 14.90
CA LEU A 393 -6.83 -16.13 15.57
C LEU A 393 -7.61 -16.34 16.88
N PRO A 394 -8.93 -16.62 16.81
CA PRO A 394 -9.71 -17.20 17.91
C PRO A 394 -9.07 -18.50 18.46
N PRO A 395 -9.43 -18.94 19.69
CA PRO A 395 -8.82 -20.10 20.34
C PRO A 395 -8.83 -21.39 19.51
N ILE A 396 -9.84 -21.62 18.67
CA ILE A 396 -9.94 -22.81 17.80
C ILE A 396 -8.82 -22.84 16.73
N ALA A 397 -8.32 -21.68 16.29
CA ALA A 397 -7.18 -21.61 15.39
C ALA A 397 -5.82 -21.81 16.10
N SER A 398 -5.77 -21.84 17.43
CA SER A 398 -4.51 -21.87 18.17
C SER A 398 -3.78 -23.22 18.05
N GLU A 399 -4.44 -24.35 18.33
CA GLU A 399 -3.86 -25.69 18.15
C GLU A 399 -3.47 -25.97 16.71
N ASN A 400 -4.20 -25.38 15.76
CA ASN A 400 -3.88 -25.47 14.33
C ASN A 400 -2.54 -24.81 14.02
N VAL A 401 -2.36 -23.54 14.38
CA VAL A 401 -1.06 -22.84 14.18
C VAL A 401 0.05 -23.50 15.01
N LEU A 402 -0.23 -23.93 16.24
CA LEU A 402 0.70 -24.67 17.09
C LEU A 402 1.20 -25.97 16.44
N GLY A 403 0.33 -26.73 15.77
CA GLY A 403 0.70 -27.96 15.07
C GLY A 403 1.78 -27.72 14.02
N ILE A 404 1.66 -26.61 13.28
CA ILE A 404 2.67 -26.16 12.30
C ILE A 404 3.96 -25.77 13.03
N LEU A 405 3.88 -24.95 14.09
CA LEU A 405 5.07 -24.45 14.79
C LEU A 405 5.87 -25.55 15.52
N ARG A 406 5.20 -26.63 15.97
CA ARG A 406 5.85 -27.81 16.57
C ARG A 406 6.70 -28.63 15.59
N SER A 407 6.49 -28.49 14.27
CA SER A 407 7.24 -29.25 13.24
C SER A 407 8.68 -28.75 13.05
N PHE A 408 8.97 -27.50 13.44
CA PHE A 408 10.31 -26.92 13.43
C PHE A 408 11.13 -27.40 14.64
N SER A 409 11.40 -28.71 14.70
CA SER A 409 12.01 -29.38 15.86
C SER A 409 13.45 -28.94 16.13
N SER A 410 14.20 -28.68 15.05
CA SER A 410 15.65 -28.44 15.05
C SER A 410 15.98 -26.95 14.90
N LEU A 411 15.02 -26.08 15.16
CA LEU A 411 15.17 -24.64 15.00
C LEU A 411 16.17 -24.11 16.03
N THR A 412 17.38 -23.76 15.59
CA THR A 412 18.41 -23.13 16.44
C THR A 412 18.27 -21.61 16.46
N THR A 413 17.72 -21.05 15.39
CA THR A 413 17.67 -19.61 15.12
C THR A 413 16.25 -19.17 14.74
N LEU A 414 15.60 -18.40 15.61
CA LEU A 414 14.26 -17.85 15.33
C LEU A 414 14.38 -16.38 14.95
N GLN A 415 13.93 -16.01 13.75
CA GLN A 415 13.63 -14.63 13.35
C GLN A 415 12.13 -14.34 13.52
N VAL A 416 11.81 -13.25 14.20
CA VAL A 416 10.44 -12.83 14.53
C VAL A 416 10.36 -11.31 14.61
N GLY A 417 9.24 -10.72 14.21
CA GLY A 417 8.85 -9.41 14.72
C GLY A 417 8.28 -9.54 16.14
N GLU A 418 8.19 -8.43 16.87
CA GLU A 418 7.70 -8.50 18.25
C GLU A 418 6.20 -8.86 18.35
N ASN A 419 5.39 -8.45 17.36
CA ASN A 419 4.02 -8.96 17.17
C ASN A 419 3.95 -10.50 17.07
N ASP A 420 5.02 -11.12 16.58
CA ASP A 420 5.07 -12.55 16.32
C ASP A 420 5.49 -13.30 17.58
N LEU A 421 6.43 -12.76 18.39
CA LEU A 421 6.68 -13.23 19.76
C LEU A 421 5.43 -13.13 20.65
N ARG A 422 4.66 -12.04 20.54
CA ARG A 422 3.38 -11.88 21.27
C ARG A 422 2.40 -12.99 20.91
N THR A 423 2.24 -13.25 19.61
CA THR A 423 1.35 -14.30 19.12
C THR A 423 1.85 -15.68 19.56
N LEU A 424 3.15 -15.97 19.42
CA LEU A 424 3.77 -17.19 19.92
C LEU A 424 3.49 -17.41 21.41
N GLN A 425 3.63 -16.39 22.26
CA GLN A 425 3.36 -16.52 23.69
C GLN A 425 1.90 -16.80 24.01
N SER A 426 0.96 -16.15 23.33
CA SER A 426 -0.45 -16.51 23.44
C SER A 426 -0.67 -17.97 23.06
N LEU A 427 -0.05 -18.45 21.98
CA LEU A 427 -0.11 -19.86 21.57
C LEU A 427 0.52 -20.82 22.61
N ILE A 428 1.70 -20.52 23.18
CA ILE A 428 2.30 -21.35 24.24
C ILE A 428 1.45 -21.34 25.53
N ARG A 429 0.70 -20.25 25.80
CA ARG A 429 -0.16 -20.13 26.99
C ARG A 429 -1.52 -20.83 26.83
N PHE A 430 -2.09 -20.85 25.62
CA PHE A 430 -3.37 -21.53 25.35
C PHE A 430 -3.22 -23.04 25.15
N GLY A 431 -2.13 -23.49 24.53
CA GLY A 431 -1.78 -24.91 24.51
C GLY A 431 -1.06 -25.35 25.79
N ALA A 432 -1.17 -26.61 26.19
CA ALA A 432 -0.57 -27.13 27.44
C ALA A 432 0.96 -27.41 27.36
N TYR A 433 1.75 -26.53 26.72
CA TYR A 433 3.14 -26.81 26.32
C TYR A 433 4.15 -25.94 27.06
N LYS A 434 5.29 -26.52 27.46
CA LYS A 434 6.34 -25.77 28.18
C LYS A 434 7.14 -24.83 27.27
N SER A 435 7.64 -25.36 26.15
CA SER A 435 8.33 -24.58 25.10
C SER A 435 7.83 -25.03 23.72
N ILE A 436 7.59 -24.08 22.84
CA ILE A 436 7.72 -24.28 21.38
C ILE A 436 9.21 -24.06 21.04
N PHE A 437 9.68 -24.59 19.90
CA PHE A 437 11.07 -24.48 19.43
C PHE A 437 12.13 -24.79 20.51
N PRO A 438 12.25 -26.06 20.95
CA PRO A 438 13.06 -26.42 22.13
C PRO A 438 14.54 -26.04 21.98
N GLU A 439 15.08 -26.03 20.76
CA GLU A 439 16.50 -25.83 20.47
C GLU A 439 16.92 -24.40 20.08
N VAL A 440 16.02 -23.40 20.17
CA VAL A 440 16.37 -22.02 19.81
C VAL A 440 17.37 -21.43 20.81
N GLN A 441 18.64 -21.38 20.44
CA GLN A 441 19.72 -20.73 21.18
C GLN A 441 19.89 -19.26 20.76
N THR A 442 19.54 -18.96 19.50
CA THR A 442 19.75 -17.68 18.85
C THR A 442 18.42 -17.05 18.48
N LEU A 443 18.16 -15.82 18.92
CA LEU A 443 16.90 -15.12 18.71
C LEU A 443 17.13 -13.81 17.97
N HIS A 444 16.72 -13.75 16.71
CA HIS A 444 16.72 -12.54 15.90
C HIS A 444 15.37 -11.84 16.02
N ILE A 445 15.37 -10.60 16.52
CA ILE A 445 14.14 -9.79 16.47
C ILE A 445 14.25 -8.83 15.30
N GLY A 446 13.43 -9.02 14.27
CA GLY A 446 13.45 -8.23 13.02
C GLY A 446 12.80 -6.86 13.11
N SER A 447 11.92 -6.66 14.10
CA SER A 447 11.24 -5.38 14.35
C SER A 447 10.72 -5.35 15.79
N LEU A 448 11.51 -4.76 16.69
CA LEU A 448 11.05 -4.27 18.00
C LEU A 448 10.42 -2.90 17.78
N ARG A 449 9.09 -2.85 17.59
CA ARG A 449 8.40 -1.57 17.45
C ARG A 449 8.09 -0.99 18.81
N HIS A 450 7.95 -1.79 19.86
CA HIS A 450 7.48 -1.33 21.16
C HIS A 450 8.55 -1.29 22.29
N LEU A 451 9.28 -0.15 22.34
CA LEU A 451 10.10 0.49 23.41
C LEU A 451 9.72 1.89 24.17
N GLU A 452 8.53 2.31 24.76
CA GLU A 452 8.23 2.99 26.11
C GLU A 452 7.84 2.25 27.46
N THR A 453 6.69 1.56 27.54
CA THR A 453 6.15 0.91 28.75
C THR A 453 6.73 -0.47 29.08
N ARG A 454 7.50 -0.55 30.18
CA ARG A 454 7.83 -1.75 31.02
C ARG A 454 8.78 -2.80 30.41
N ALA A 455 9.98 -2.99 30.98
CA ALA A 455 10.92 -4.03 30.55
C ALA A 455 10.53 -5.45 31.03
N GLU A 456 10.29 -5.70 32.32
CA GLU A 456 10.14 -7.07 32.90
C GLU A 456 9.12 -8.01 32.26
N GLU A 457 8.18 -7.47 31.49
CA GLU A 457 7.02 -8.16 30.94
C GLU A 457 6.95 -8.01 29.41
N HIS A 458 8.05 -7.58 28.78
CA HIS A 458 8.22 -7.55 27.33
C HIS A 458 8.00 -8.95 26.74
N PRO A 459 7.43 -9.10 25.53
CA PRO A 459 7.36 -10.39 24.85
C PRO A 459 8.73 -11.05 24.76
N LEU A 460 9.76 -10.28 24.43
CA LEU A 460 11.16 -10.71 24.50
C LEU A 460 11.55 -11.18 25.92
N ILE A 461 11.48 -10.33 26.94
CA ILE A 461 11.85 -10.66 28.33
C ILE A 461 11.09 -11.87 28.88
N HIS A 462 9.79 -11.98 28.62
CA HIS A 462 8.99 -13.14 28.99
C HIS A 462 9.39 -14.38 28.18
N PHE A 463 9.78 -14.26 26.90
CA PHE A 463 10.24 -15.39 26.09
C PHE A 463 11.57 -15.89 26.63
N LEU A 464 12.53 -14.98 26.86
CA LEU A 464 13.83 -15.26 27.48
C LEU A 464 13.66 -15.93 28.86
N ARG A 465 12.83 -15.36 29.74
CA ARG A 465 12.55 -15.92 31.09
C ARG A 465 11.78 -17.24 31.03
N GLN A 466 10.83 -17.41 30.11
CA GLN A 466 10.12 -18.68 29.91
C GLN A 466 11.06 -19.76 29.40
N ARG A 467 11.92 -19.43 28.43
CA ARG A 467 13.01 -20.26 27.91
C ARG A 467 13.97 -20.68 29.04
N GLN A 468 14.43 -19.72 29.84
CA GLN A 468 15.27 -19.92 31.04
C GLN A 468 14.58 -20.82 32.09
N GLN A 469 13.32 -20.56 32.44
CA GLN A 469 12.50 -21.38 33.35
C GLN A 469 12.22 -22.80 32.81
N CYS A 470 12.22 -22.97 31.49
CA CYS A 470 12.14 -24.28 30.83
C CYS A 470 13.50 -25.00 30.72
N GLY A 471 14.57 -24.45 31.31
CA GLY A 471 15.92 -25.03 31.26
C GLY A 471 16.60 -24.91 29.89
N LYS A 472 16.14 -23.97 29.06
CA LYS A 472 16.58 -23.75 27.67
C LYS A 472 16.66 -22.24 27.38
N PRO A 473 17.49 -21.45 28.10
CA PRO A 473 17.61 -20.01 27.86
C PRO A 473 18.02 -19.70 26.41
N ILE A 474 17.79 -18.46 25.99
CA ILE A 474 18.41 -17.93 24.77
C ILE A 474 19.82 -17.48 25.16
N GLU A 475 20.80 -17.84 24.34
CA GLU A 475 22.21 -17.50 24.53
C GLU A 475 22.55 -16.20 23.78
N ASN A 476 22.11 -16.11 22.52
CA ASN A 476 22.46 -15.03 21.60
C ASN A 476 21.21 -14.27 21.18
N LEU A 477 21.06 -13.03 21.68
CA LEU A 477 19.96 -12.13 21.33
C LEU A 477 20.43 -11.15 20.26
N HIS A 478 19.98 -11.35 19.01
CA HIS A 478 20.28 -10.45 17.89
C HIS A 478 19.14 -9.45 17.70
N LEU A 479 19.39 -8.23 18.15
CA LEU A 479 18.51 -7.09 17.90
C LEU A 479 18.81 -6.61 16.48
N SER A 480 17.85 -6.84 15.58
CA SER A 480 17.93 -6.25 14.24
C SER A 480 17.89 -4.74 14.38
N PRO A 481 18.59 -4.01 13.50
CA PRO A 481 18.71 -2.57 13.61
C PRO A 481 17.31 -1.93 13.54
N LEU A 482 17.02 -1.03 14.48
CA LEU A 482 15.75 -0.32 14.58
C LEU A 482 15.70 0.69 13.43
N GLN A 483 14.81 0.51 12.46
CA GLN A 483 14.67 1.45 11.33
C GLN A 483 14.58 2.89 11.89
N GLY A 484 15.37 3.82 11.30
CA GLY A 484 16.04 4.96 11.99
C GLY A 484 15.49 6.40 11.84
N ASP A 485 15.28 7.09 12.99
CA ASP A 485 14.65 8.39 13.45
C ASP A 485 13.23 8.45 14.28
N VAL A 486 12.85 8.17 15.57
CA VAL A 486 13.27 8.20 17.04
C VAL A 486 13.97 7.04 17.77
N GLY A 487 15.11 7.37 18.38
CA GLY A 487 16.20 6.59 18.96
C GLY A 487 16.23 6.73 20.47
N ILE A 488 16.18 5.56 21.10
CA ILE A 488 15.42 5.36 22.32
C ILE A 488 16.27 4.53 23.28
N PHE A 489 16.29 4.96 24.54
CA PHE A 489 17.25 4.52 25.55
C PHE A 489 16.83 3.16 26.11
N PHE A 490 17.26 2.11 25.42
CA PHE A 490 17.02 0.74 25.87
C PHE A 490 17.73 0.50 27.20
N LYS A 491 16.99 0.58 28.31
CA LYS A 491 17.44 0.10 29.62
C LYS A 491 17.46 -1.43 29.62
N LEU A 492 18.53 -1.98 29.05
CA LEU A 492 18.95 -3.39 29.13
C LEU A 492 19.23 -3.84 30.59
N GLU A 493 19.08 -2.94 31.57
CA GLU A 493 19.12 -3.17 33.02
C GLU A 493 18.25 -4.35 33.51
N VAL A 494 17.19 -4.74 32.80
CA VAL A 494 16.36 -5.93 33.10
C VAL A 494 16.78 -7.18 32.31
N LEU A 495 17.51 -7.01 31.19
CA LEU A 495 18.26 -8.13 30.65
C LEU A 495 19.42 -8.50 31.58
N ASN A 496 19.91 -7.59 32.44
CA ASN A 496 20.86 -7.92 33.50
C ASN A 496 20.32 -8.82 34.63
N ASP A 497 19.01 -9.11 34.64
CA ASP A 497 18.43 -10.22 35.42
C ASP A 497 18.58 -11.58 34.67
N MET A 498 19.31 -11.62 33.55
CA MET A 498 19.57 -12.77 32.69
C MET A 498 21.07 -12.90 32.47
N ASP A 499 21.71 -13.60 33.40
CA ASP A 499 23.08 -14.04 33.27
C ASP A 499 23.28 -14.82 31.95
N ASP A 500 24.49 -14.76 31.41
CA ASP A 500 24.95 -15.39 30.16
C ASP A 500 24.28 -14.93 28.85
N LEU A 501 23.22 -14.09 28.90
CA LEU A 501 22.60 -13.56 27.69
C LEU A 501 23.52 -12.55 26.98
N THR A 502 23.97 -12.90 25.78
CA THR A 502 24.76 -11.99 24.93
C THR A 502 23.83 -11.22 24.00
N VAL A 503 23.72 -9.92 24.23
CA VAL A 503 22.91 -8.99 23.44
C VAL A 503 23.77 -8.40 22.33
N HIS A 504 23.51 -8.79 21.09
CA HIS A 504 24.06 -8.18 19.89
C HIS A 504 23.09 -7.15 19.35
N TRP A 505 23.54 -5.94 19.06
CA TRP A 505 22.78 -4.97 18.28
C TRP A 505 23.66 -4.33 17.22
N HIS A 506 23.05 -4.08 16.07
CA HIS A 506 23.65 -3.28 15.02
C HIS A 506 23.38 -1.81 15.32
N GLY A 507 24.25 -1.19 16.09
CA GLY A 507 24.39 0.25 16.05
C GLY A 507 25.27 0.61 14.87
N ASN A 508 24.84 1.55 14.03
CA ASN A 508 25.83 2.45 13.44
C ASN A 508 26.86 1.83 12.47
N GLY A 509 26.48 0.76 11.76
CA GLY A 509 27.33 -0.04 10.86
C GLY A 509 28.23 -1.03 11.59
N VAL A 510 28.15 -1.09 12.92
CA VAL A 510 29.01 -1.87 13.82
C VAL A 510 28.14 -2.82 14.65
N ILE A 511 28.55 -4.09 14.72
CA ILE A 511 27.91 -5.02 15.66
C ILE A 511 28.50 -4.75 17.04
N HIS A 512 27.71 -4.10 17.89
CA HIS A 512 28.00 -3.96 19.31
C HIS A 512 27.49 -5.22 20.03
N SER A 513 28.19 -5.61 21.10
CA SER A 513 27.76 -6.68 21.98
C SER A 513 27.82 -6.25 23.45
N TYR A 514 26.85 -6.73 24.23
CA TYR A 514 26.76 -6.53 25.66
C TYR A 514 26.38 -7.85 26.32
N LEU A 515 27.26 -8.35 27.19
CA LEU A 515 26.94 -9.49 28.03
C LEU A 515 26.14 -8.99 29.23
N CYS A 516 24.93 -9.49 29.38
CA CYS A 516 24.06 -9.11 30.48
C CYS A 516 24.55 -9.68 31.82
N GLY A 517 24.16 -8.99 32.90
CA GLY A 517 24.70 -9.21 34.25
C GLY A 517 26.09 -8.62 34.48
N SER A 518 26.77 -8.13 33.42
CA SER A 518 28.11 -7.53 33.55
C SER A 518 28.08 -6.21 34.37
N PRO A 519 29.07 -5.98 35.25
CA PRO A 519 29.04 -4.87 36.22
C PRO A 519 29.30 -3.47 35.62
N SER A 520 29.58 -3.36 34.33
CA SER A 520 29.82 -2.10 33.61
C SER A 520 28.51 -1.39 33.23
N ARG A 521 28.17 -0.29 33.93
CA ARG A 521 26.98 0.56 33.66
C ARG A 521 27.22 1.55 32.49
N VAL A 522 26.55 1.38 31.31
CA VAL A 522 26.72 2.18 30.04
C VAL A 522 25.35 2.47 29.28
N THR A 523 25.21 3.57 28.44
CA THR A 523 23.98 4.25 27.75
C THR A 523 24.27 5.00 26.28
N LEU A 524 23.43 5.71 25.33
CA LEU A 524 23.60 6.12 23.74
C LEU A 524 22.91 7.46 22.89
N ASP A 525 23.00 7.80 21.48
CA ASP A 525 22.65 9.13 20.58
C ASP A 525 22.40 9.31 18.87
N PHE A 526 21.80 10.40 18.08
CA PHE A 526 21.22 10.48 16.53
C PHE A 526 20.70 11.59 15.25
N MET A 527 20.07 12.88 14.99
CA MET A 527 19.26 13.35 13.60
C MET A 527 18.87 14.87 12.87
N GLY A 528 18.08 15.15 11.66
CA GLY A 528 17.14 16.36 11.04
C GLY A 528 16.93 17.37 9.61
N ALA A 529 15.75 17.63 8.75
CA ALA A 529 15.03 18.97 8.02
C ALA A 529 14.48 19.43 6.36
N LEU A 530 13.89 20.52 5.46
CA LEU A 530 13.43 22.10 4.95
C LEU A 530 11.97 22.87 4.15
N VAL A 531 11.34 23.63 2.99
CA VAL A 531 11.28 24.51 1.48
C VAL A 531 9.83 25.06 0.59
N SER A 532 8.98 26.83 -1.42
CA SER A 532 7.66 27.25 -2.43
C SER A 532 7.46 28.23 -3.90
N THR A 533 6.42 28.20 -4.91
CA THR A 533 5.92 28.84 -6.39
C THR A 533 5.22 30.29 -7.00
N THR A 534 4.00 30.56 -7.78
CA THR A 534 3.39 31.84 -8.62
C THR A 534 1.81 32.18 -9.19
N SER A 535 1.11 33.43 -9.44
CA SER A 535 -0.14 33.89 -10.43
C SER A 535 -1.00 35.35 -10.56
N ASN A 536 -1.77 35.84 -11.67
CA ASN A 536 -2.44 37.28 -12.00
C ASN A 536 -3.67 37.70 -13.08
N THR A 537 -4.01 39.04 -13.51
CA THR A 537 -5.07 39.72 -14.48
C THR A 537 -4.88 41.19 -15.25
N GLN A 538 -5.89 41.92 -15.95
CA GLN A 538 -5.95 43.22 -16.87
C GLN A 538 -6.51 44.56 -16.22
N GLY A 539 -6.43 45.86 -16.64
CA GLY A 539 -5.74 46.71 -17.66
C GLY A 539 -4.22 46.68 -17.54
N PRO A 540 -3.45 47.79 -17.42
CA PRO A 540 -2.39 47.81 -16.41
C PRO A 540 -3.09 47.98 -15.05
N SER A 541 -3.74 46.89 -14.61
CA SER A 541 -4.31 46.71 -13.27
C SER A 541 -3.32 47.20 -12.21
N PRO A 542 -3.74 47.57 -10.99
CA PRO A 542 -2.80 47.68 -9.86
C PRO A 542 -1.88 46.45 -9.76
N ALA A 543 -2.39 45.25 -10.08
CA ALA A 543 -1.63 43.99 -10.15
C ALA A 543 -0.58 43.90 -11.29
N LEU A 544 -0.62 44.84 -12.24
CA LEU A 544 0.31 45.03 -13.36
C LEU A 544 1.20 46.28 -13.19
N GLN A 545 0.97 47.06 -12.15
CA GLN A 545 1.83 48.15 -11.68
C GLN A 545 2.50 47.81 -10.34
N LEU A 546 2.40 46.55 -9.91
CA LEU A 546 3.13 46.05 -8.74
C LEU A 546 4.63 46.18 -8.98
N PRO A 547 5.38 46.71 -8.01
CA PRO A 547 6.83 46.54 -7.93
C PRO A 547 7.21 45.05 -8.03
N ASP A 548 8.36 44.76 -8.66
CA ASP A 548 8.80 43.38 -8.93
C ASP A 548 8.98 42.54 -7.65
N ASP A 549 9.23 43.15 -6.49
CA ASP A 549 9.31 42.47 -5.18
C ASP A 549 7.94 42.08 -4.63
N ILE A 550 6.94 42.97 -4.67
CA ILE A 550 5.54 42.63 -4.32
C ILE A 550 4.98 41.59 -5.29
N LEU A 551 5.33 41.74 -6.57
CA LEU A 551 5.02 40.78 -7.61
C LEU A 551 5.65 39.41 -7.29
N ILE A 552 6.95 39.35 -7.02
CA ILE A 552 7.65 38.13 -6.57
C ILE A 552 7.02 37.57 -5.31
N GLU A 553 6.53 38.36 -4.36
CA GLU A 553 5.93 37.84 -3.12
C GLU A 553 4.53 37.26 -3.34
N ILE A 554 3.62 37.92 -4.08
CA ILE A 554 2.32 37.31 -4.48
C ILE A 554 2.55 36.05 -5.28
N ILE A 555 3.54 36.09 -6.17
CA ILE A 555 4.04 34.92 -6.85
C ILE A 555 4.43 33.86 -5.79
N THR A 556 5.28 34.22 -4.84
CA THR A 556 5.79 33.39 -3.74
C THR A 556 4.73 33.02 -2.66
N LEU A 557 3.43 33.33 -2.86
CA LEU A 557 2.28 32.69 -2.17
C LEU A 557 1.56 31.49 -2.85
N ASN A 558 1.35 31.43 -4.18
CA ASN A 558 0.64 30.33 -4.91
C ASN A 558 1.45 29.02 -5.09
N THR A 559 1.96 28.46 -4.00
CA THR A 559 3.38 28.08 -4.04
C THR A 559 3.82 26.81 -3.38
N ASN A 560 3.04 26.40 -2.41
CA ASN A 560 3.54 25.53 -1.41
C ASN A 560 3.33 24.10 -1.93
N ILE A 561 4.36 23.46 -2.52
CA ILE A 561 4.24 22.11 -3.08
C ILE A 561 3.93 21.02 -2.01
N PHE A 562 3.83 21.41 -0.74
CA PHE A 562 3.42 20.59 0.39
C PHE A 562 1.98 20.88 0.86
N LEU A 563 1.33 21.94 0.35
CA LEU A 563 -0.09 22.28 0.48
C LEU A 563 -0.85 22.04 -0.84
N GLU A 564 -0.29 22.45 -1.98
CA GLU A 564 -0.95 22.48 -3.29
C GLU A 564 -0.21 21.65 -4.35
N ARG A 565 -0.86 20.59 -4.85
CA ARG A 565 -0.30 19.69 -5.88
C ARG A 565 -0.30 20.29 -7.29
N GLU A 566 -1.12 21.32 -7.54
CA GLU A 566 -1.21 21.98 -8.85
C GLU A 566 -0.14 23.09 -9.03
N CYS A 567 0.69 23.35 -8.01
CA CYS A 567 1.71 24.39 -7.95
C CYS A 567 2.49 24.67 -9.25
N LEU A 568 3.04 23.64 -9.92
CA LEU A 568 3.78 23.79 -11.17
C LEU A 568 2.86 24.14 -12.36
N LYS A 569 1.60 23.67 -12.37
CA LYS A 569 0.60 24.12 -13.35
C LYS A 569 0.20 25.57 -13.11
N HIS A 570 0.00 25.96 -11.85
CA HIS A 570 -0.32 27.33 -11.46
C HIS A 570 0.80 28.29 -11.88
N THR A 571 2.06 27.96 -11.57
CA THR A 571 3.26 28.64 -12.13
C THR A 571 3.20 28.85 -13.64
N LEU A 572 2.84 27.81 -14.38
CA LEU A 572 2.90 27.85 -15.84
C LEU A 572 1.75 28.66 -16.45
N ALA A 573 0.52 28.49 -15.94
CA ALA A 573 -0.64 29.30 -16.32
C ALA A 573 -0.41 30.78 -15.98
N ALA A 574 0.08 31.05 -14.77
CA ALA A 574 0.53 32.35 -14.29
C ALA A 574 1.59 33.02 -15.18
N SER A 575 2.48 32.26 -15.80
CA SER A 575 3.46 32.83 -16.74
C SER A 575 2.87 33.16 -18.12
N GLN A 576 1.62 32.78 -18.43
CA GLN A 576 0.92 33.19 -19.66
C GLN A 576 0.18 34.53 -19.52
N VAL A 577 0.18 35.12 -18.33
CA VAL A 577 -0.83 36.09 -17.91
C VAL A 577 -0.57 37.52 -18.40
N CYS A 578 0.70 37.92 -18.50
CA CYS A 578 1.19 39.12 -19.18
C CYS A 578 2.72 39.05 -19.36
N SER A 579 3.31 39.98 -20.11
CA SER A 579 4.77 40.04 -20.32
C SER A 579 5.57 40.33 -19.04
N ALA A 580 5.09 41.21 -18.16
CA ALA A 580 5.78 41.55 -16.90
C ALA A 580 5.90 40.30 -16.01
N TRP A 581 4.77 39.73 -15.61
CA TRP A 581 4.70 38.49 -14.83
C TRP A 581 5.46 37.34 -15.48
N ARG A 582 5.32 37.12 -16.81
CA ARG A 582 6.12 36.11 -17.52
C ARG A 582 7.63 36.36 -17.36
N THR A 583 8.05 37.61 -17.44
CA THR A 583 9.46 37.99 -17.32
C THR A 583 9.95 37.74 -15.90
N THR A 584 9.24 38.24 -14.89
CA THR A 584 9.55 38.02 -13.47
C THR A 584 9.62 36.52 -13.15
N ILE A 585 8.65 35.72 -13.61
CA ILE A 585 8.61 34.26 -13.42
C ILE A 585 9.79 33.58 -14.11
N LEU A 586 10.04 33.85 -15.39
CA LEU A 586 11.09 33.15 -16.16
C LEU A 586 12.52 33.54 -15.74
N HIS A 587 12.71 34.65 -15.01
CA HIS A 587 14.03 35.15 -14.59
C HIS A 587 14.30 35.07 -13.09
N THR A 588 13.34 34.62 -12.27
CA THR A 588 13.49 34.50 -10.81
C THR A 588 13.77 33.05 -10.42
N PRO A 589 15.01 32.66 -10.07
CA PRO A 589 15.36 31.26 -9.83
C PRO A 589 14.73 30.66 -8.58
N THR A 590 14.28 31.49 -7.63
CA THR A 590 13.60 31.00 -6.42
C THR A 590 12.37 30.20 -6.79
N ILE A 591 11.43 30.79 -7.54
CA ILE A 591 10.26 30.10 -8.09
C ILE A 591 10.60 28.70 -8.61
N TRP A 592 11.60 28.60 -9.50
CA TRP A 592 11.95 27.37 -10.21
C TRP A 592 12.69 26.35 -9.35
N GLY A 593 13.52 26.79 -8.41
CA GLY A 593 14.06 25.89 -7.41
C GLY A 593 12.94 25.35 -6.52
N ARG A 594 12.03 26.22 -6.12
CA ARG A 594 10.92 25.96 -5.23
C ARG A 594 9.74 25.20 -5.87
N LEU A 595 10.01 24.28 -6.82
CA LEU A 595 8.98 23.74 -7.74
C LEU A 595 9.06 22.24 -8.10
N PHE A 596 9.97 21.46 -7.52
CA PHE A 596 10.28 20.09 -7.95
C PHE A 596 9.25 19.07 -7.43
N ASP A 597 8.05 19.06 -8.04
CA ASP A 597 7.14 17.91 -7.95
C ASP A 597 7.66 16.79 -8.87
N LEU A 598 8.17 15.73 -8.26
CA LEU A 598 8.73 14.56 -8.92
C LEU A 598 7.67 13.70 -9.64
N SER A 599 6.40 13.75 -9.20
CA SER A 599 5.29 13.09 -9.88
C SER A 599 4.90 13.83 -11.16
N TYR A 600 4.90 15.18 -11.14
CA TYR A 600 4.66 15.99 -12.35
C TYR A 600 5.86 15.99 -13.32
N LEU A 601 7.08 15.87 -12.78
CA LEU A 601 8.31 15.70 -13.56
C LEU A 601 8.51 14.28 -14.12
N ASN A 602 7.58 13.35 -13.88
CA ASN A 602 7.62 11.99 -14.42
C ASN A 602 7.14 11.91 -15.90
N GLN A 603 7.80 12.68 -16.78
CA GLN A 603 7.48 12.75 -18.21
C GLN A 603 8.51 11.98 -19.06
N LEU A 604 8.16 11.60 -20.29
CA LEU A 604 9.03 10.79 -21.16
C LEU A 604 10.17 11.57 -21.85
N SER A 605 10.30 12.88 -21.62
CA SER A 605 11.46 13.66 -22.03
C SER A 605 12.12 14.35 -20.84
N ASP A 606 13.45 14.37 -20.85
CA ASP A 606 14.27 15.15 -19.92
C ASP A 606 14.28 16.65 -20.22
N ASP A 607 13.77 17.10 -21.37
CA ASP A 607 13.79 18.53 -21.76
C ASP A 607 13.21 19.43 -20.65
N TRP A 608 12.10 19.01 -20.04
CA TRP A 608 11.43 19.76 -18.98
C TRP A 608 12.13 19.64 -17.62
N ARG A 609 12.66 18.45 -17.29
CA ARG A 609 13.49 18.20 -16.10
C ARG A 609 14.76 19.06 -16.12
N ASN A 610 15.46 19.08 -17.25
CA ASN A 610 16.65 19.88 -17.50
C ASN A 610 16.36 21.38 -17.51
N GLU A 611 15.26 21.82 -18.13
CA GLU A 611 14.85 23.23 -18.12
C GLU A 611 14.55 23.72 -16.70
N MET A 612 13.90 22.89 -15.85
CA MET A 612 13.71 23.20 -14.44
C MET A 612 15.03 23.22 -13.66
N LEU A 613 15.90 22.22 -13.81
CA LEU A 613 17.25 22.20 -13.22
C LEU A 613 18.16 23.32 -13.72
N ARG A 614 17.87 23.93 -14.87
CA ARG A 614 18.59 25.09 -15.41
C ARG A 614 18.03 26.40 -14.84
N ARG A 615 16.71 26.55 -14.79
CA ARG A 615 16.03 27.75 -14.26
C ARG A 615 16.14 27.90 -12.75
N SER A 616 16.25 26.79 -12.02
CA SER A 616 16.41 26.82 -10.56
C SER A 616 17.77 27.34 -10.08
N ARG A 617 18.82 27.32 -10.90
CA ARG A 617 20.17 27.71 -10.46
C ARG A 617 20.24 29.23 -10.26
N PRO A 618 20.70 29.74 -9.10
CA PRO A 618 21.39 29.02 -8.02
C PRO A 618 20.51 28.62 -6.81
N SER A 619 19.20 28.89 -6.82
CA SER A 619 18.27 28.79 -5.68
C SER A 619 18.28 27.48 -4.89
N MET A 620 17.88 27.62 -3.62
CA MET A 620 17.32 26.55 -2.82
C MET A 620 16.11 25.84 -3.50
N LEU A 621 15.88 24.55 -3.22
CA LEU A 621 15.00 23.67 -4.00
C LEU A 621 13.80 23.05 -3.23
N TRP A 622 12.53 23.52 -3.40
CA TRP A 622 11.33 22.82 -2.88
C TRP A 622 11.13 21.51 -3.69
N ILE A 623 11.24 20.33 -3.04
CA ILE A 623 11.08 18.98 -3.63
C ILE A 623 9.96 18.17 -2.95
N CYS A 624 8.99 17.69 -3.73
CA CYS A 624 7.96 16.74 -3.29
C CYS A 624 7.69 15.65 -4.34
N GLY A 625 6.82 14.68 -4.03
CA GLY A 625 6.25 13.75 -5.02
C GLY A 625 6.68 12.29 -4.86
N ASP A 626 6.29 11.45 -5.82
CA ASP A 626 6.45 10.00 -5.80
C ASP A 626 7.75 9.54 -6.47
N VAL A 627 8.57 8.78 -5.74
CA VAL A 627 9.82 8.21 -6.26
C VAL A 627 9.66 6.70 -6.45
N ARG A 628 9.06 6.35 -7.59
CA ARG A 628 8.87 4.96 -8.03
C ARG A 628 10.10 4.47 -8.79
N SER A 629 10.54 3.25 -8.51
CA SER A 629 11.65 2.57 -9.20
C SER A 629 11.49 2.46 -10.72
N ASP A 630 10.24 2.41 -11.22
CA ASP A 630 9.91 2.28 -12.64
C ASP A 630 9.75 3.62 -13.40
N ALA A 631 10.00 4.76 -12.73
CA ALA A 631 9.74 6.09 -13.24
C ALA A 631 11.03 6.87 -13.62
N PRO A 632 11.07 7.57 -14.78
CA PRO A 632 12.09 8.58 -15.09
C PRO A 632 12.30 9.68 -14.04
N SER A 633 11.39 9.85 -13.06
CA SER A 633 11.62 10.74 -11.92
C SER A 633 12.64 10.21 -10.90
N HIS A 634 12.86 8.89 -10.81
CA HIS A 634 13.78 8.27 -9.85
C HIS A 634 15.25 8.57 -10.16
N SER A 635 15.68 8.33 -11.41
CA SER A 635 17.05 8.62 -11.84
C SER A 635 17.38 10.10 -11.65
N PHE A 636 16.47 10.98 -12.07
CA PHE A 636 16.56 12.43 -11.92
C PHE A 636 16.68 12.87 -10.46
N PHE A 637 15.78 12.43 -9.58
CA PHE A 637 15.76 12.83 -8.18
C PHE A 637 17.09 12.54 -7.47
N PHE A 638 17.64 11.34 -7.65
CA PHE A 638 18.85 10.95 -6.94
C PHE A 638 20.14 11.48 -7.59
N ASN A 639 20.25 11.41 -8.92
CA ASN A 639 21.50 11.76 -9.60
C ASN A 639 21.66 13.26 -9.86
N ASP A 640 20.58 13.93 -10.26
CA ASP A 640 20.64 15.32 -10.75
C ASP A 640 20.12 16.34 -9.72
N VAL A 641 19.38 15.86 -8.70
CA VAL A 641 18.87 16.69 -7.61
C VAL A 641 19.61 16.42 -6.29
N LEU A 642 19.47 15.26 -5.64
CA LEU A 642 20.12 14.98 -4.34
C LEU A 642 21.65 15.20 -4.37
N ARG A 643 22.36 14.48 -5.24
CA ARG A 643 23.83 14.56 -5.34
C ARG A 643 24.33 15.97 -5.63
N ASP A 644 23.84 16.56 -6.72
CA ASP A 644 24.33 17.82 -7.26
C ASP A 644 23.83 19.06 -6.50
N ARG A 645 22.77 18.93 -5.70
CA ARG A 645 22.09 20.08 -5.08
C ARG A 645 21.89 20.00 -3.57
N TRP A 646 22.26 18.94 -2.84
CA TRP A 646 21.96 18.78 -1.40
C TRP A 646 22.16 20.03 -0.52
N SER A 647 23.28 20.76 -0.67
CA SER A 647 23.55 21.99 0.10
C SER A 647 22.62 23.18 -0.22
N THR A 648 21.76 23.01 -1.22
CA THR A 648 20.63 23.86 -1.60
C THR A 648 19.30 23.09 -1.58
N ILE A 649 19.32 21.78 -1.31
CA ILE A 649 18.08 21.04 -1.11
C ILE A 649 17.55 21.47 0.20
N GLU A 650 16.29 21.82 0.09
CA GLU A 650 15.74 22.66 1.07
C GLU A 650 14.42 21.97 1.53
N HIS A 651 14.05 20.68 1.23
CA HIS A 651 13.12 19.72 1.96
C HIS A 651 13.70 18.34 1.77
N LEU A 652 13.09 17.35 2.42
CA LEU A 652 12.49 16.26 1.61
C LEU A 652 11.01 16.07 1.99
N ARG A 653 10.06 15.98 1.04
CA ARG A 653 8.79 15.22 1.23
C ARG A 653 8.61 14.22 0.09
N ILE A 654 9.18 13.03 0.26
CA ILE A 654 9.09 11.98 -0.75
C ILE A 654 8.03 10.96 -0.37
N ASN A 655 7.15 10.66 -1.31
CA ASN A 655 6.08 9.68 -1.19
C ASN A 655 6.43 8.39 -1.92
N ASN A 656 5.80 7.28 -1.50
CA ASN A 656 5.77 6.01 -2.23
C ASN A 656 7.15 5.50 -2.67
N VAL A 657 8.18 5.74 -1.85
CA VAL A 657 9.56 5.42 -2.22
C VAL A 657 9.73 3.91 -2.33
N ASP A 658 10.01 3.45 -3.55
CA ASP A 658 10.41 2.07 -3.87
C ASP A 658 11.89 2.01 -4.28
N CYS A 659 12.72 2.87 -3.67
CA CYS A 659 14.16 2.84 -3.84
C CYS A 659 14.79 1.80 -2.90
N GLN A 660 15.66 0.95 -3.43
CA GLN A 660 16.32 -0.13 -2.68
C GLN A 660 17.84 0.07 -2.53
N ASP A 661 18.39 1.18 -3.02
CA ASP A 661 19.84 1.47 -3.02
C ASP A 661 20.24 2.50 -1.94
N GLU A 662 21.11 2.10 -1.02
CA GLU A 662 21.61 3.00 0.05
C GLU A 662 22.59 4.08 -0.46
N GLU A 663 23.31 3.81 -1.56
CA GLU A 663 24.21 4.78 -2.21
C GLU A 663 23.48 6.06 -2.63
N HIS A 664 22.17 5.96 -2.88
CA HIS A 664 21.31 7.07 -3.28
C HIS A 664 20.88 7.95 -2.08
N TRP A 665 21.16 7.55 -0.84
CA TRP A 665 20.79 8.29 0.39
C TRP A 665 21.99 8.91 1.14
N GLY A 666 23.23 8.59 0.76
CA GLY A 666 24.43 9.10 1.45
C GLY A 666 24.54 10.63 1.52
N ASP A 667 23.81 11.33 0.64
CA ASP A 667 23.69 12.79 0.64
C ASP A 667 23.07 13.36 1.93
N LEU A 668 22.17 12.63 2.60
CA LEU A 668 21.49 13.08 3.83
C LEU A 668 22.46 13.30 5.01
N HIS A 669 23.66 12.71 5.00
CA HIS A 669 24.63 12.87 6.09
C HIS A 669 25.54 14.11 5.92
N ARG A 670 25.57 14.73 4.73
CA ARG A 670 26.28 16.00 4.54
C ARG A 670 25.64 17.07 5.44
N PRO A 671 26.42 17.93 6.13
CA PRO A 671 25.87 19.02 6.94
C PRO A 671 24.83 19.78 6.13
N ALA A 672 23.66 19.95 6.73
CA ALA A 672 22.52 20.57 6.08
C ALA A 672 22.21 21.90 6.79
N PRO A 673 23.06 22.92 6.61
CA PRO A 673 23.12 24.09 7.49
C PRO A 673 21.86 24.95 7.49
N TYR A 674 21.01 24.80 6.46
CA TYR A 674 19.77 25.54 6.32
C TYR A 674 18.55 24.79 6.87
N LEU A 675 18.68 23.50 7.19
CA LEU A 675 17.60 22.52 7.02
C LEU A 675 16.45 22.71 8.09
N LYS A 676 15.12 22.80 7.72
CA LYS A 676 13.90 23.11 8.55
C LYS A 676 12.73 22.07 8.70
N SER A 677 12.36 21.25 7.71
CA SER A 677 11.24 20.25 7.70
C SER A 677 11.53 18.97 6.89
N PHE A 678 11.63 17.80 7.53
CA PHE A 678 11.94 16.52 6.86
C PHE A 678 10.77 15.58 6.90
N ALA A 679 10.41 15.00 5.76
CA ALA A 679 9.30 14.06 5.60
C ALA A 679 9.65 12.95 4.60
N ILE A 680 9.58 11.68 5.03
CA ILE A 680 9.72 10.54 4.11
C ILE A 680 8.63 9.50 4.37
N TYR A 681 7.73 9.35 3.41
CA TYR A 681 6.65 8.36 3.44
C TYR A 681 7.06 7.11 2.66
N LEU A 682 7.83 6.26 3.33
CA LEU A 682 8.27 4.97 2.83
C LEU A 682 7.08 4.01 2.72
N ASN A 683 6.99 3.27 1.61
CA ASN A 683 5.93 2.29 1.41
C ASN A 683 6.15 1.11 2.39
N ALA A 684 5.15 0.82 3.24
CA ALA A 684 5.29 0.05 4.49
C ALA A 684 5.60 -1.46 4.34
N ILE A 685 6.11 -1.88 3.18
CA ILE A 685 6.45 -3.25 2.81
C ILE A 685 7.96 -3.52 3.00
N ARG A 686 8.85 -2.51 2.85
CA ARG A 686 10.32 -2.61 2.99
C ARG A 686 10.94 -1.29 3.48
N LEU A 687 12.03 -1.34 4.26
CA LEU A 687 12.63 -0.19 4.97
C LEU A 687 14.16 -0.39 5.22
N PRO A 688 15.04 0.63 5.08
CA PRO A 688 16.50 0.45 5.26
C PRO A 688 17.18 1.15 6.46
N PHE A 689 16.74 2.34 6.89
CA PHE A 689 17.50 3.41 7.61
C PHE A 689 18.17 3.16 8.97
N SER A 690 18.22 1.91 9.40
CA SER A 690 18.28 1.50 10.80
C SER A 690 19.62 1.62 11.56
N GLN A 691 20.69 2.11 10.93
CA GLN A 691 22.04 1.62 11.28
C GLN A 691 23.21 2.62 11.04
N SER A 692 23.06 3.93 11.25
CA SER A 692 24.14 4.91 10.96
C SER A 692 24.75 5.59 12.20
N THR A 693 26.10 5.62 12.30
CA THR A 693 26.84 6.32 13.39
C THR A 693 26.74 7.83 13.31
N GLN A 694 26.57 8.32 12.09
CA GLN A 694 26.59 9.73 11.82
C GLN A 694 25.19 10.23 12.14
N PRO A 695 25.01 11.04 13.20
CA PRO A 695 23.71 11.63 13.45
C PRO A 695 23.30 12.35 12.16
N LEU A 696 22.05 12.18 11.70
CA LEU A 696 21.68 12.70 10.38
C LEU A 696 22.05 14.19 10.29
N PHE A 697 22.50 14.61 9.10
CA PHE A 697 22.95 15.98 8.84
C PHE A 697 24.12 16.43 9.76
N ALA A 698 24.88 15.47 10.29
CA ALA A 698 26.06 15.61 11.16
C ALA A 698 25.80 16.33 12.50
N ASN A 699 24.60 16.19 13.07
CA ASN A 699 24.11 17.02 14.20
C ASN A 699 24.16 18.54 13.90
N SER A 700 24.30 18.91 12.63
CA SER A 700 24.46 20.28 12.13
C SER A 700 23.20 20.74 11.39
N ALA A 701 22.06 20.58 12.07
CA ALA A 701 20.72 20.97 11.61
C ALA A 701 20.10 22.09 12.49
N PRO A 702 20.78 23.24 12.70
CA PRO A 702 20.32 24.29 13.62
C PRO A 702 18.95 24.91 13.24
N SER A 703 18.55 24.74 11.99
CA SER A 703 17.30 25.26 11.45
C SER A 703 16.10 24.31 11.60
N LEU A 704 16.24 23.08 12.11
CA LEU A 704 15.15 22.08 12.11
C LEU A 704 13.96 22.48 13.01
N ARG A 705 12.74 22.41 12.46
CA ARG A 705 11.45 22.69 13.12
C ARG A 705 10.38 21.60 12.90
N GLN A 706 10.24 21.00 11.71
CA GLN A 706 9.35 19.83 11.49
C GLN A 706 10.15 18.55 11.24
N TYR A 707 9.79 17.50 11.97
CA TYR A 707 10.31 16.18 11.75
C TYR A 707 9.16 15.16 11.60
N THR A 708 9.12 14.50 10.44
CA THR A 708 8.12 13.49 10.06
C THR A 708 8.81 12.26 9.49
N ALA A 709 8.83 11.17 10.25
CA ALA A 709 8.74 9.84 9.65
C ALA A 709 8.49 8.73 10.69
N LYS A 710 7.60 7.82 10.31
CA LYS A 710 7.01 6.79 11.18
C LYS A 710 7.91 5.56 11.42
N TRP A 711 9.08 5.48 10.80
CA TRP A 711 9.77 4.21 10.56
C TRP A 711 11.17 4.08 11.17
N LEU A 712 11.40 4.78 12.28
CA LEU A 712 12.64 5.52 12.55
C LEU A 712 12.87 5.59 14.16
N ALA A 713 13.94 5.68 15.08
CA ALA A 713 15.44 5.77 15.49
C ALA A 713 16.54 7.00 15.52
N LEU A 714 16.71 8.31 15.94
CA LEU A 714 16.31 9.66 16.62
C LEU A 714 16.47 10.06 18.13
N ASP A 715 17.51 10.81 18.48
CA ASP A 715 18.03 11.00 19.85
C ASP A 715 17.49 12.18 20.65
N LEU A 716 16.77 11.85 21.72
CA LEU A 716 16.20 12.76 22.72
C LEU A 716 17.22 13.64 23.48
N SER A 717 18.53 13.40 23.35
CA SER A 717 19.61 14.24 23.88
C SER A 717 20.24 15.20 22.86
N SER A 718 19.95 15.06 21.57
CA SER A 718 20.56 15.88 20.51
C SER A 718 20.06 17.34 20.56
N SER A 719 21.01 18.28 20.58
CA SER A 719 20.82 19.69 20.95
C SER A 719 19.91 20.52 20.04
N TRP A 720 19.47 19.99 18.92
CA TRP A 720 18.53 20.64 18.01
C TRP A 720 17.06 20.25 18.29
N ILE A 721 16.76 19.17 19.03
CA ILE A 721 15.38 18.72 19.32
C ILE A 721 14.57 19.76 20.08
N THR A 722 15.20 20.50 20.98
CA THR A 722 14.56 21.60 21.73
C THR A 722 14.05 22.75 20.84
N ASN A 723 14.28 22.68 19.53
CA ASN A 723 13.75 23.60 18.52
C ASN A 723 12.61 22.99 17.68
N LEU A 724 12.27 21.70 17.85
CA LEU A 724 11.17 21.06 17.14
C LEU A 724 9.82 21.68 17.50
N ARG A 725 8.96 21.74 16.48
CA ARG A 725 7.58 22.22 16.51
C ARG A 725 6.63 21.13 16.03
N HIS A 726 7.00 20.35 15.02
CA HIS A 726 6.23 19.17 14.60
C HIS A 726 7.10 17.92 14.78
N LEU A 727 6.54 16.91 15.45
CA LEU A 727 7.20 15.67 15.83
C LEU A 727 6.24 14.50 15.54
N GLU A 728 6.38 13.89 14.36
CA GLU A 728 5.65 12.69 13.93
C GLU A 728 6.61 11.50 13.92
N PHE A 729 6.35 10.52 14.79
CA PHE A 729 7.29 9.45 15.07
C PHE A 729 6.63 8.17 15.60
N ALA A 730 7.41 7.08 15.69
CA ALA A 730 6.98 5.83 16.30
C ALA A 730 7.20 5.81 17.83
N LEU A 731 6.12 5.77 18.61
CA LEU A 731 6.07 5.60 20.06
C LEU A 731 5.63 4.12 20.38
N LYS A 732 5.88 3.55 21.58
CA LYS A 732 6.42 2.18 21.82
C LYS A 732 6.14 1.44 23.25
N SER A 733 6.95 0.44 23.76
CA SER A 733 6.99 -0.34 25.10
C SER A 733 8.31 -0.67 26.02
N SER A 734 9.30 0.22 26.34
CA SER A 734 10.40 0.27 27.37
C SER A 734 11.01 1.68 27.83
N ASP A 735 11.05 2.77 27.02
CA ASP A 735 11.57 4.19 27.19
C ASP A 735 10.68 5.30 27.84
N ALA A 736 9.40 5.08 28.21
CA ALA A 736 8.44 6.18 28.48
C ALA A 736 8.91 7.13 29.56
N ALA A 737 9.60 6.57 30.56
CA ALA A 737 10.19 7.36 31.62
C ALA A 737 11.00 8.54 31.06
N GLN A 738 11.80 8.32 30.01
CA GLN A 738 12.67 9.35 29.45
C GLN A 738 11.93 10.31 28.52
N PHE A 739 10.97 9.85 27.71
CA PHE A 739 10.08 10.77 26.98
C PHE A 739 9.27 11.65 27.94
N LEU A 740 8.76 11.09 29.05
CA LEU A 740 8.04 11.80 30.12
C LEU A 740 8.95 12.76 30.92
N ASP A 741 10.18 12.35 31.23
CA ASP A 741 11.19 13.20 31.86
C ASP A 741 11.66 14.33 30.88
N LEU A 742 11.47 14.15 29.56
CA LEU A 742 11.75 15.13 28.50
C LEU A 742 10.55 16.05 28.16
N LEU A 743 9.30 15.62 28.37
CA LEU A 743 8.10 16.44 28.07
C LEU A 743 8.21 17.89 28.62
N PRO A 744 8.75 18.17 29.83
CA PRO A 744 8.96 19.53 30.33
C PRO A 744 9.94 20.38 29.49
N ALA A 745 10.85 19.76 28.74
CA ALA A 745 11.78 20.40 27.81
C ALA A 745 11.20 20.53 26.38
N LEU A 746 10.09 19.84 26.07
CA LEU A 746 9.35 19.93 24.81
C LEU A 746 8.18 20.95 24.87
N ALA A 747 8.21 21.90 25.81
CA ALA A 747 7.14 22.89 26.04
C ALA A 747 6.79 23.78 24.82
N HIS A 748 7.59 23.72 23.76
CA HIS A 748 7.45 24.44 22.49
C HIS A 748 6.81 23.61 21.36
N LEU A 749 6.42 22.36 21.62
CA LEU A 749 5.92 21.44 20.60
C LEU A 749 4.48 21.79 20.19
N GLN A 750 4.26 21.87 18.86
CA GLN A 750 3.00 22.29 18.22
C GLN A 750 2.22 21.13 17.60
N SER A 751 2.89 20.09 17.12
CA SER A 751 2.25 18.84 16.70
C SER A 751 3.01 17.62 17.22
N LEU A 752 2.26 16.70 17.83
CA LEU A 752 2.74 15.47 18.42
C LEU A 752 1.96 14.31 17.81
N SER A 753 2.53 13.63 16.82
CA SER A 753 1.94 12.43 16.23
C SER A 753 2.73 11.19 16.63
N MET A 754 2.06 10.34 17.41
CA MET A 754 2.62 9.18 18.09
C MET A 754 1.99 7.94 17.46
N HIS A 755 2.67 7.40 16.45
CA HIS A 755 2.30 6.13 15.86
C HIS A 755 2.75 5.02 16.79
N LEU A 756 1.84 4.14 17.19
CA LEU A 756 2.14 3.01 18.05
C LEU A 756 1.89 1.68 17.28
N PRO A 757 2.79 1.31 16.34
CA PRO A 757 2.58 0.26 15.34
C PRO A 757 2.75 -1.20 15.82
N GLU A 758 2.42 -1.51 17.07
CA GLU A 758 2.50 -2.86 17.66
C GLU A 758 1.37 -3.14 18.68
N ARG A 759 1.28 -4.36 19.20
CA ARG A 759 0.17 -4.81 20.08
C ARG A 759 0.60 -5.01 21.52
N VAL A 760 0.72 -3.92 22.27
CA VAL A 760 1.04 -4.02 23.70
C VAL A 760 -0.18 -4.44 24.50
N VAL A 761 -0.09 -5.58 25.17
CA VAL A 761 -0.85 -5.79 26.41
C VAL A 761 -0.15 -4.94 27.46
N ALA A 762 -0.82 -3.88 27.95
CA ALA A 762 -0.23 -2.97 28.91
C ALA A 762 0.23 -3.72 30.18
N LYS A 763 1.55 -3.78 30.35
CA LYS A 763 2.25 -4.56 31.38
C LYS A 763 2.00 -3.95 32.79
N ARG A 764 2.64 -4.44 33.88
CA ARG A 764 2.50 -4.02 35.30
C ARG A 764 3.59 -3.16 36.01
N ARG A 765 4.80 -2.80 35.49
CA ARG A 765 5.73 -1.77 36.16
C ARG A 765 6.54 -0.61 35.38
N LEU A 766 6.26 0.57 34.71
CA LEU A 766 5.37 1.57 33.96
C LEU A 766 4.04 2.28 34.35
N LEU A 767 2.81 1.96 33.93
CA LEU A 767 1.57 2.58 34.48
C LEU A 767 1.66 2.92 36.01
N GLU A 768 2.30 2.10 36.85
CA GLU A 768 2.67 2.40 38.27
C GLU A 768 3.73 3.52 38.48
N ARG A 769 4.55 3.80 37.46
CA ARG A 769 5.42 4.97 37.26
C ARG A 769 4.70 6.13 36.57
N LEU A 770 3.79 5.92 35.60
CA LEU A 770 2.89 6.96 35.05
C LEU A 770 2.06 7.55 36.18
N SER A 771 1.48 6.70 37.05
CA SER A 771 0.87 7.08 38.34
C SER A 771 1.83 7.76 39.35
N ARG A 772 3.08 8.02 38.97
CA ARG A 772 4.09 8.81 39.72
C ARG A 772 4.74 9.90 38.85
N THR A 773 4.39 10.00 37.58
CA THR A 773 4.85 11.03 36.65
C THR A 773 3.93 12.25 36.80
N PRO A 774 4.45 13.48 36.89
CA PRO A 774 3.60 14.66 36.87
C PRO A 774 2.91 14.82 35.51
N VAL A 775 1.65 15.29 35.53
CA VAL A 775 0.95 15.76 34.32
C VAL A 775 1.73 16.94 33.71
N VAL A 776 1.99 16.89 32.40
CA VAL A 776 2.73 17.94 31.69
C VAL A 776 1.79 18.71 30.77
N LYS A 777 1.93 20.05 30.79
CA LYS A 777 1.14 20.95 29.95
C LYS A 777 1.91 21.29 28.68
N PHE A 778 1.20 21.31 27.57
CA PHE A 778 1.73 21.71 26.28
C PHE A 778 1.05 22.99 25.77
N PRO A 779 1.58 24.19 26.12
CA PRO A 779 0.99 25.50 25.80
C PRO A 779 1.23 25.96 24.35
N GLU A 780 1.66 25.06 23.47
CA GLU A 780 1.80 25.30 22.04
C GLU A 780 1.16 24.18 21.18
N LEU A 781 0.71 23.07 21.79
CA LEU A 781 0.28 21.88 21.06
C LEU A 781 -1.10 22.09 20.45
N THR A 782 -1.16 22.22 19.12
CA THR A 782 -2.39 22.36 18.33
C THR A 782 -2.88 21.03 17.75
N SER A 783 -2.02 20.00 17.71
CA SER A 783 -2.37 18.70 17.11
C SER A 783 -1.74 17.53 17.88
N LEU A 784 -2.58 16.67 18.44
CA LEU A 784 -2.22 15.41 19.09
C LEU A 784 -2.75 14.24 18.25
N SER A 785 -1.89 13.33 17.82
CA SER A 785 -2.29 12.14 17.04
C SER A 785 -1.83 10.86 17.74
N LEU A 786 -2.76 9.93 17.92
CA LEU A 786 -2.62 8.64 18.60
C LEU A 786 -3.13 7.55 17.65
N ASP A 787 -2.24 6.74 17.09
CA ASP A 787 -2.58 5.67 16.12
C ASP A 787 -2.09 4.32 16.65
N HIS A 788 -2.98 3.55 17.30
CA HIS A 788 -2.60 2.36 18.08
C HIS A 788 -3.62 1.21 18.09
N TYR A 789 -3.08 0.00 18.19
CA TYR A 789 -3.80 -1.25 18.42
C TYR A 789 -4.12 -1.51 19.92
N ASP A 790 -3.56 -0.75 20.87
CA ASP A 790 -4.00 -0.73 22.28
C ASP A 790 -4.66 0.62 22.62
N LEU A 791 -5.93 0.52 23.01
CA LEU A 791 -6.78 1.63 23.39
C LEU A 791 -6.35 2.21 24.75
N THR A 792 -5.97 1.34 25.70
CA THR A 792 -5.74 1.70 27.11
C THR A 792 -4.45 2.51 27.30
N LEU A 793 -3.34 2.15 26.63
CA LEU A 793 -2.10 2.94 26.73
C LEU A 793 -2.27 4.37 26.19
N CYS A 794 -3.01 4.53 25.08
CA CYS A 794 -3.27 5.86 24.52
C CYS A 794 -4.03 6.75 25.49
N LEU A 795 -4.94 6.17 26.27
CA LEU A 795 -5.76 6.88 27.26
C LEU A 795 -4.96 7.28 28.51
N ASP A 796 -4.02 6.44 28.96
CA ASP A 796 -3.09 6.81 30.04
C ASP A 796 -2.12 7.93 29.60
N ILE A 797 -1.68 7.95 28.34
CA ILE A 797 -0.89 9.06 27.78
C ILE A 797 -1.74 10.34 27.71
N LEU A 798 -2.97 10.23 27.20
CA LEU A 798 -3.97 11.30 27.10
C LEU A 798 -4.40 11.86 28.48
N ALA A 799 -4.23 11.09 29.55
CA ALA A 799 -4.45 11.54 30.93
C ALA A 799 -3.26 12.30 31.55
N HIS A 800 -2.06 12.24 30.96
CA HIS A 800 -0.86 12.94 31.45
C HIS A 800 -0.36 14.05 30.52
N ILE A 801 -0.78 14.06 29.24
CA ILE A 801 -0.65 15.20 28.33
C ILE A 801 -1.88 16.07 28.51
N HIS A 802 -1.71 17.29 29.00
CA HIS A 802 -2.77 18.30 28.98
C HIS A 802 -2.46 19.33 27.87
N PRO A 803 -3.10 19.21 26.69
CA PRO A 803 -2.95 20.20 25.62
C PRO A 803 -3.65 21.52 26.02
N GLU A 804 -3.37 22.59 25.26
CA GLU A 804 -4.18 23.80 25.37
C GLU A 804 -5.52 23.64 24.62
N LYS A 805 -6.47 24.54 24.88
CA LYS A 805 -7.83 24.48 24.32
C LYS A 805 -7.83 24.56 22.80
N GLY A 806 -8.61 23.68 22.17
CA GLY A 806 -8.73 23.62 20.71
C GLY A 806 -7.64 22.82 20.00
N CYS A 807 -6.73 22.15 20.73
CA CYS A 807 -5.83 21.16 20.15
C CYS A 807 -6.63 20.04 19.46
N GLY A 808 -6.52 19.90 18.14
CA GLY A 808 -7.07 18.76 17.39
C GLY A 808 -6.53 17.44 17.92
N ILE A 809 -7.36 16.40 17.96
CA ILE A 809 -7.03 15.09 18.54
C ILE A 809 -7.40 13.99 17.55
N LEU A 810 -6.43 13.50 16.79
CA LEU A 810 -6.59 12.38 15.86
C LEU A 810 -6.35 11.06 16.59
N PHE A 811 -7.42 10.44 17.07
CA PHE A 811 -7.41 9.10 17.65
C PHE A 811 -7.81 8.05 16.60
N LEU A 812 -6.87 7.18 16.24
CA LEU A 812 -7.08 6.03 15.37
C LEU A 812 -6.82 4.74 16.15
N SER A 813 -7.82 3.88 16.24
CA SER A 813 -7.66 2.52 16.75
C SER A 813 -8.22 1.49 15.78
N ARG A 814 -7.46 0.40 15.67
CA ARG A 814 -7.84 -0.81 14.95
C ARG A 814 -7.72 -1.94 15.97
N PHE A 815 -8.83 -2.60 16.29
CA PHE A 815 -8.87 -3.59 17.36
C PHE A 815 -9.55 -4.88 16.89
N TYR A 816 -8.97 -6.01 17.29
CA TYR A 816 -9.34 -7.31 16.77
C TYR A 816 -9.93 -8.23 17.85
N GLY A 817 -11.23 -8.47 17.79
CA GLY A 817 -11.84 -9.74 18.22
C GLY A 817 -11.91 -10.05 19.72
N VAL A 818 -11.70 -9.09 20.62
CA VAL A 818 -11.90 -9.26 22.07
C VAL A 818 -12.73 -8.10 22.64
N GLY A 819 -13.67 -8.39 23.54
CA GLY A 819 -14.46 -7.37 24.25
C GLY A 819 -13.68 -6.73 25.39
N VAL A 820 -13.81 -5.41 25.55
CA VAL A 820 -13.11 -4.60 26.55
C VAL A 820 -13.81 -4.69 27.93
N PRO A 821 -13.09 -4.81 29.07
CA PRO A 821 -13.69 -4.81 30.41
C PRO A 821 -14.42 -3.51 30.76
N ASN A 822 -15.57 -3.61 31.44
CA ASN A 822 -16.41 -2.44 31.77
C ASN A 822 -15.72 -1.38 32.65
N ASP A 823 -14.80 -1.78 33.54
CA ASP A 823 -14.05 -0.82 34.36
C ASP A 823 -12.92 -0.15 33.57
N GLU A 824 -12.40 -0.78 32.51
CA GLU A 824 -11.52 -0.11 31.55
C GLU A 824 -12.35 0.85 30.70
N LEU A 825 -13.46 0.41 30.09
CA LEU A 825 -14.41 1.24 29.33
C LEU A 825 -14.80 2.54 30.06
N GLN A 826 -15.03 2.48 31.38
CA GLN A 826 -15.33 3.66 32.18
C GLN A 826 -14.14 4.65 32.24
N LYS A 827 -12.90 4.16 32.40
CA LYS A 827 -11.69 4.98 32.32
C LYS A 827 -11.50 5.56 30.91
N MET A 828 -11.78 4.77 29.86
CA MET A 828 -11.72 5.25 28.47
C MET A 828 -12.68 6.42 28.26
N SER A 829 -13.93 6.25 28.69
CA SER A 829 -14.96 7.28 28.63
C SER A 829 -14.54 8.55 29.38
N SER A 830 -13.90 8.45 30.56
CA SER A 830 -13.37 9.59 31.29
C SER A 830 -12.18 10.29 30.62
N ALA A 831 -11.21 9.54 30.09
CA ALA A 831 -10.04 10.14 29.42
C ALA A 831 -10.39 10.76 28.06
N PHE A 832 -11.27 10.11 27.28
CA PHE A 832 -11.83 10.71 26.07
C PHE A 832 -12.70 11.93 26.37
N ALA A 833 -13.49 11.93 27.45
CA ALA A 833 -14.24 13.11 27.86
C ALA A 833 -13.31 14.28 28.22
N LEU A 834 -12.25 14.07 29.02
CA LEU A 834 -11.26 15.12 29.33
C LEU A 834 -10.53 15.65 28.08
N ALA A 835 -10.25 14.77 27.11
CA ALA A 835 -9.69 15.16 25.82
C ALA A 835 -10.68 15.98 24.98
N PHE A 836 -11.94 15.56 24.93
CA PHE A 836 -13.02 16.28 24.24
C PHE A 836 -13.32 17.62 24.93
N GLU A 837 -13.31 17.71 26.27
CA GLU A 837 -13.42 18.97 27.03
C GLU A 837 -12.23 19.92 26.80
N SER A 838 -11.05 19.36 26.51
CA SER A 838 -9.87 20.15 26.11
C SER A 838 -9.99 20.63 24.65
N TYR A 839 -10.63 19.82 23.79
CA TYR A 839 -10.92 20.18 22.41
C TYR A 839 -12.05 21.23 22.27
N ILE A 840 -13.10 21.12 23.08
CA ILE A 840 -14.29 21.99 23.02
C ILE A 840 -14.02 23.35 23.66
N ILE A 841 -14.15 24.39 22.84
CA ILE A 841 -14.18 25.79 23.22
C ILE A 841 -15.66 26.19 23.42
N PRO A 842 -16.10 26.60 24.63
CA PRO A 842 -17.53 26.86 24.92
C PRO A 842 -18.20 27.92 24.02
N GLU A 843 -17.42 28.85 23.50
CA GLU A 843 -17.85 29.93 22.61
C GLU A 843 -18.02 29.48 21.14
N VAL A 844 -17.55 28.27 20.80
CA VAL A 844 -17.53 27.73 19.44
C VAL A 844 -18.66 26.73 19.23
N ARG A 845 -19.35 26.83 18.08
CA ARG A 845 -20.28 25.81 17.61
C ARG A 845 -19.52 24.72 16.87
N TYR A 846 -19.90 23.47 17.12
CA TYR A 846 -19.29 22.32 16.46
C TYR A 846 -20.28 21.64 15.51
N GLN A 847 -19.76 21.20 14.35
CA GLN A 847 -20.37 20.13 13.58
C GLN A 847 -19.68 18.82 13.96
N LEU A 848 -20.47 17.80 14.29
CA LEU A 848 -20.04 16.45 14.60
C LEU A 848 -20.48 15.49 13.50
N LYS A 849 -19.70 14.45 13.25
CA LYS A 849 -20.00 13.34 12.37
C LYS A 849 -19.92 12.04 13.17
N PHE A 850 -21.02 11.30 13.21
CA PHE A 850 -21.12 10.00 13.88
C PHE A 850 -21.46 8.94 12.83
N SER A 851 -20.53 8.02 12.60
CA SER A 851 -20.65 6.91 11.66
C SER A 851 -20.56 5.58 12.39
N LEU A 852 -21.64 4.80 12.39
CA LEU A 852 -21.70 3.49 13.03
C LEU A 852 -22.00 2.38 12.02
N SER A 853 -21.19 1.32 12.04
CA SER A 853 -21.27 0.20 11.10
C SER A 853 -20.89 -1.14 11.75
N GLY A 854 -21.15 -2.25 11.04
CA GLY A 854 -20.74 -3.61 11.44
C GLY A 854 -19.25 -3.76 11.79
N TYR A 855 -18.39 -2.89 11.23
CA TYR A 855 -16.92 -2.96 11.31
C TYR A 855 -16.30 -1.87 12.18
N GLY A 856 -17.09 -1.03 12.86
CA GLY A 856 -16.55 0.01 13.75
C GLY A 856 -17.42 1.24 13.96
N LEU A 857 -16.94 2.07 14.89
CA LEU A 857 -17.36 3.45 15.12
C LEU A 857 -16.34 4.39 14.45
N HIS A 858 -16.81 5.38 13.71
CA HIS A 858 -16.04 6.58 13.39
C HIS A 858 -16.79 7.80 13.92
N PHE A 859 -16.15 8.55 14.80
CA PHE A 859 -16.62 9.80 15.36
C PHE A 859 -15.65 10.90 14.92
N SER A 860 -16.14 12.02 14.43
CA SER A 860 -15.33 13.21 14.13
C SER A 860 -16.06 14.48 14.55
N CYS A 861 -15.33 15.51 14.94
CA CYS A 861 -15.88 16.78 15.42
C CYS A 861 -14.96 17.92 14.97
N HIS A 862 -15.53 18.98 14.40
CA HIS A 862 -14.84 20.18 13.94
C HIS A 862 -15.67 21.45 14.21
N PRO A 863 -15.03 22.63 14.38
CA PRO A 863 -15.74 23.90 14.51
C PRO A 863 -16.55 24.19 13.24
N SER A 864 -17.79 24.63 13.38
CA SER A 864 -18.67 24.91 12.22
C SER A 864 -18.15 26.00 11.28
N ASP A 865 -17.29 26.89 11.78
CA ASP A 865 -16.69 28.02 11.05
C ASP A 865 -15.14 27.92 10.97
N GLY A 866 -14.55 26.76 11.32
CA GLY A 866 -13.10 26.58 11.45
C GLY A 866 -12.44 25.77 10.33
N PRO A 867 -11.10 25.65 10.32
CA PRO A 867 -10.38 24.78 9.41
C PRO A 867 -10.57 23.30 9.77
N VAL A 868 -10.59 22.44 8.75
CA VAL A 868 -10.79 20.98 8.87
C VAL A 868 -9.61 20.28 9.56
N ASP A 869 -8.42 20.88 9.55
CA ASP A 869 -7.22 20.30 10.16
C ASP A 869 -7.27 20.29 11.71
N ASP A 870 -8.10 21.14 12.33
CA ASP A 870 -8.32 21.21 13.79
C ASP A 870 -9.45 20.24 14.23
N GLU A 871 -9.40 18.99 13.76
CA GLU A 871 -10.41 17.95 14.04
C GLU A 871 -10.12 17.14 15.31
N PHE A 872 -11.17 16.82 16.08
CA PHE A 872 -11.18 15.68 17.00
C PHE A 872 -11.75 14.47 16.25
N ILE A 873 -10.93 13.45 16.00
CA ILE A 873 -11.32 12.19 15.38
C ILE A 873 -11.16 11.07 16.41
N LEU A 874 -12.14 10.18 16.46
CA LEU A 874 -12.15 8.92 17.20
C LEU A 874 -12.66 7.82 16.26
N ASP A 875 -11.72 7.23 15.52
CA ASP A 875 -11.97 6.10 14.62
C ASP A 875 -11.58 4.79 15.34
N ILE A 876 -12.54 3.87 15.44
CA ILE A 876 -12.42 2.59 16.17
C ILE A 876 -12.92 1.47 15.24
N MET A 877 -12.01 0.98 14.39
CA MET A 877 -12.26 -0.07 13.40
C MET A 877 -11.95 -1.49 13.92
N SER A 878 -12.59 -2.49 13.33
CA SER A 878 -12.32 -3.93 13.52
C SER A 878 -12.48 -4.67 12.19
N ALA A 879 -11.58 -5.61 11.90
CA ALA A 879 -11.70 -6.50 10.73
C ALA A 879 -12.75 -7.63 10.87
N GLY A 880 -13.61 -7.60 11.89
CA GLY A 880 -14.73 -8.53 12.05
C GLY A 880 -15.97 -7.86 12.65
N ASN A 881 -17.13 -8.51 12.51
CA ASN A 881 -18.38 -8.06 13.14
C ASN A 881 -18.22 -7.95 14.66
N LEU A 882 -18.70 -6.86 15.26
CA LEU A 882 -18.49 -6.53 16.67
C LEU A 882 -19.78 -6.53 17.51
N PRO A 883 -20.25 -7.67 18.04
CA PRO A 883 -21.37 -7.66 19.01
C PRO A 883 -21.09 -6.75 20.21
N GLY A 884 -19.87 -6.81 20.76
CA GLY A 884 -19.51 -6.11 21.99
C GLY A 884 -19.40 -4.58 21.86
N LEU A 885 -18.92 -4.03 20.74
CA LEU A 885 -18.67 -2.58 20.63
C LEU A 885 -19.98 -1.77 20.78
N TYR A 886 -21.13 -2.31 20.36
CA TYR A 886 -22.43 -1.67 20.52
C TYR A 886 -22.84 -1.45 21.99
N ASP A 887 -22.32 -2.25 22.93
CA ASP A 887 -22.49 -2.06 24.38
C ASP A 887 -21.47 -1.07 24.98
N THR A 888 -20.44 -0.64 24.22
CA THR A 888 -19.37 0.23 24.72
C THR A 888 -19.49 1.68 24.24
N ILE A 889 -19.90 1.90 22.98
CA ILE A 889 -20.10 3.23 22.38
C ILE A 889 -21.03 4.12 23.25
N PRO A 890 -22.12 3.61 23.86
CA PRO A 890 -23.00 4.40 24.73
C PRO A 890 -22.37 4.79 26.07
N LEU A 891 -21.41 3.99 26.57
CA LEU A 891 -20.65 4.32 27.77
C LEU A 891 -19.60 5.39 27.44
N LEU A 892 -18.87 5.20 26.33
CA LEU A 892 -17.90 6.17 25.79
C LEU A 892 -18.53 7.56 25.60
N LEU A 893 -19.60 7.65 24.83
CA LEU A 893 -20.17 8.94 24.42
C LEU A 893 -21.10 9.56 25.47
N SER A 894 -21.50 8.84 26.53
CA SER A 894 -22.35 9.42 27.57
C SER A 894 -21.65 10.34 28.57
N ASN A 895 -20.33 10.47 28.48
CA ASN A 895 -19.55 11.49 29.20
C ASN A 895 -19.13 12.66 28.30
N PHE A 896 -19.41 12.65 27.00
CA PHE A 896 -19.06 13.75 26.11
C PHE A 896 -20.11 14.85 26.23
N ASP A 897 -19.70 16.07 26.61
CA ASP A 897 -20.58 17.23 26.54
C ASP A 897 -20.75 17.72 25.10
N VAL A 898 -21.70 17.08 24.41
CA VAL A 898 -22.11 17.42 23.04
C VAL A 898 -23.11 18.59 23.00
N SER A 899 -23.26 19.38 24.07
CA SER A 899 -24.19 20.52 24.10
C SER A 899 -23.75 21.71 23.24
N SER A 900 -22.48 21.76 22.82
CA SER A 900 -21.95 22.72 21.82
C SER A 900 -22.16 22.29 20.37
N VAL A 901 -22.66 21.07 20.13
CA VAL A 901 -22.85 20.48 18.80
C VAL A 901 -24.14 21.01 18.19
N GLY A 902 -24.00 22.02 17.32
CA GLY A 902 -25.13 22.61 16.58
C GLY A 902 -25.56 21.78 15.37
N LYS A 903 -24.62 21.03 14.77
CA LYS A 903 -24.86 20.21 13.58
C LYS A 903 -24.32 18.79 13.73
N LEU A 904 -25.06 17.78 13.26
CA LEU A 904 -24.72 16.37 13.37
C LEU A 904 -24.93 15.62 12.05
N ASP A 905 -23.86 15.10 11.42
CA ASP A 905 -23.92 14.11 10.34
C ASP A 905 -23.99 12.70 10.94
N LEU A 906 -25.14 12.04 10.81
CA LEU A 906 -25.46 10.77 11.45
C LEU A 906 -25.62 9.66 10.40
N ILE A 907 -24.54 8.92 10.20
CA ILE A 907 -24.44 7.75 9.34
C ILE A 907 -24.60 6.50 10.22
N ILE A 908 -25.65 5.71 9.99
CA ILE A 908 -25.77 4.39 10.61
C ILE A 908 -26.06 3.38 9.51
N ARG A 909 -25.24 2.32 9.40
CA ARG A 909 -25.33 1.32 8.32
C ARG A 909 -25.90 0.00 8.85
N PRO A 910 -27.20 -0.30 8.65
CA PRO A 910 -27.83 -1.52 9.12
C PRO A 910 -27.42 -2.73 8.28
N SER A 911 -26.43 -3.50 8.75
CA SER A 911 -26.32 -4.90 8.34
C SER A 911 -27.53 -5.67 8.90
N LEU A 912 -28.43 -6.04 7.99
CA LEU A 912 -29.87 -6.33 8.16
C LEU A 912 -30.30 -7.52 9.06
N ALA A 913 -29.53 -7.89 10.11
CA ALA A 913 -29.82 -9.06 10.94
C ALA A 913 -29.70 -8.87 12.47
N ALA A 914 -28.96 -7.88 12.97
CA ALA A 914 -28.46 -7.90 14.37
C ALA A 914 -29.07 -6.87 15.34
N TRP A 915 -29.98 -6.00 14.91
CA TRP A 915 -30.32 -4.76 15.63
C TRP A 915 -31.09 -4.87 16.97
N PRO A 916 -32.12 -5.73 17.15
CA PRO A 916 -33.10 -5.59 18.24
C PRO A 916 -32.59 -5.65 19.71
N SER A 917 -31.32 -5.95 19.95
CA SER A 917 -30.70 -5.94 21.29
C SER A 917 -30.12 -4.59 21.69
N TYR A 918 -29.76 -3.72 20.75
CA TYR A 918 -28.89 -2.56 21.03
C TYR A 918 -29.63 -1.21 21.13
N ASP A 919 -30.92 -1.19 20.80
CA ASP A 919 -31.71 0.04 20.59
C ASP A 919 -31.64 1.04 21.76
N ARG A 920 -31.84 0.58 23.01
CA ARG A 920 -31.82 1.41 24.22
C ARG A 920 -30.57 2.27 24.36
N GLN A 921 -29.47 1.72 23.87
CA GLN A 921 -28.13 2.18 24.14
C GLN A 921 -27.70 3.21 23.10
N LEU A 922 -27.97 2.94 21.82
CA LEU A 922 -27.89 3.95 20.77
C LEU A 922 -28.88 5.11 21.04
N LEU A 923 -30.10 4.81 21.49
CA LEU A 923 -31.11 5.80 21.89
C LEU A 923 -30.62 6.72 23.03
N LYS A 924 -29.78 6.24 23.97
CA LYS A 924 -29.16 7.10 25.00
C LYS A 924 -28.22 8.14 24.39
N ILE A 925 -27.43 7.77 23.38
CA ILE A 925 -26.53 8.67 22.66
C ILE A 925 -27.35 9.70 21.87
N LEU A 926 -28.38 9.25 21.13
CA LEU A 926 -29.21 10.18 20.34
C LEU A 926 -30.03 11.18 21.19
N ARG A 927 -30.06 11.01 22.51
CA ARG A 927 -30.62 11.97 23.48
C ARG A 927 -29.62 13.00 24.00
N SER A 928 -28.30 12.70 24.06
CA SER A 928 -27.31 13.68 24.54
C SER A 928 -27.13 14.83 23.55
N PHE A 929 -27.33 14.56 22.25
CA PHE A 929 -27.45 15.53 21.15
C PHE A 929 -28.69 16.44 21.24
N SER A 930 -28.99 16.95 22.44
CA SER A 930 -30.15 17.78 22.73
C SER A 930 -30.07 19.18 22.10
N SER A 931 -28.86 19.73 21.93
CA SER A 931 -28.59 21.02 21.30
C SER A 931 -28.57 21.01 19.78
N VAL A 932 -28.57 19.84 19.13
CA VAL A 932 -28.45 19.74 17.66
C VAL A 932 -29.62 20.46 17.01
N THR A 933 -29.32 21.58 16.36
CA THR A 933 -30.26 22.35 15.54
C THR A 933 -30.31 21.87 14.10
N GLU A 934 -29.24 21.23 13.61
CA GLU A 934 -29.13 20.73 12.23
C GLU A 934 -28.73 19.24 12.22
N LEU A 935 -29.59 18.35 11.72
CA LEU A 935 -29.31 16.92 11.61
C LEU A 935 -29.17 16.54 10.14
N GLU A 936 -28.07 15.91 9.78
CA GLU A 936 -27.72 15.43 8.45
C GLU A 936 -27.77 13.89 8.45
N LEU A 937 -28.57 13.28 7.57
CA LEU A 937 -28.83 11.83 7.56
C LEU A 937 -28.65 11.23 6.17
N GLN A 938 -28.20 9.97 6.15
CA GLN A 938 -28.43 9.06 5.01
C GLN A 938 -29.78 8.33 5.16
N ALA A 939 -30.32 7.77 4.08
CA ALA A 939 -31.59 7.02 4.08
C ALA A 939 -31.67 5.95 5.20
N ASP A 940 -30.58 5.22 5.42
CA ASP A 940 -30.47 4.22 6.48
C ASP A 940 -30.42 4.83 7.90
N GLY A 941 -29.97 6.07 8.05
CA GLY A 941 -30.09 6.84 9.30
C GLY A 941 -31.54 7.16 9.65
N ILE A 942 -32.40 7.42 8.66
CA ILE A 942 -33.86 7.58 8.87
C ILE A 942 -34.48 6.25 9.32
N ARG A 943 -34.13 5.13 8.67
CA ARG A 943 -34.57 3.78 9.07
C ARG A 943 -34.17 3.48 10.51
N ALA A 944 -32.92 3.77 10.87
CA ALA A 944 -32.39 3.61 12.21
C ALA A 944 -33.18 4.42 13.25
N ILE A 945 -33.36 5.73 13.02
CA ILE A 945 -34.14 6.61 13.91
C ILE A 945 -35.58 6.11 14.08
N ARG A 946 -36.25 5.66 13.01
CA ARG A 946 -37.62 5.13 13.11
C ARG A 946 -37.68 3.84 13.94
N ALA A 947 -36.75 2.91 13.74
CA ALA A 947 -36.66 1.68 14.54
C ALA A 947 -36.48 1.99 16.03
N LEU A 948 -35.53 2.88 16.36
CA LEU A 948 -35.25 3.36 17.71
C LEU A 948 -36.47 4.07 18.35
N SER A 949 -37.18 4.90 17.60
CA SER A 949 -38.39 5.60 18.09
C SER A 949 -39.56 4.64 18.36
N SER A 950 -39.77 3.64 17.49
CA SER A 950 -40.93 2.74 17.59
C SER A 950 -40.92 1.84 18.83
N GLY A 951 -39.75 1.45 19.33
CA GLY A 951 -39.61 0.55 20.47
C GLY A 951 -39.72 1.21 21.85
N TYR A 952 -39.64 2.55 21.94
CA TYR A 952 -39.35 3.25 23.21
C TYR A 952 -40.31 4.40 23.56
N GLY A 953 -41.42 4.54 22.82
CA GLY A 953 -42.51 5.48 23.13
C GLY A 953 -42.31 6.89 22.59
N ASN A 954 -43.20 7.81 22.97
CA ASN A 954 -43.34 9.14 22.37
C ASN A 954 -42.23 10.15 22.76
N GLU A 955 -41.01 9.69 23.06
CA GLU A 955 -39.89 10.56 23.40
C GLU A 955 -39.22 11.11 22.14
N VAL A 956 -38.90 12.40 22.12
CA VAL A 956 -38.36 13.09 20.93
C VAL A 956 -36.85 13.10 20.96
N LEU A 957 -36.23 12.42 19.99
CA LEU A 957 -34.80 12.57 19.71
C LEU A 957 -34.50 13.95 19.12
N PHE A 958 -33.34 14.52 19.49
CA PHE A 958 -32.86 15.85 19.06
C PHE A 958 -33.89 16.96 19.34
N PRO A 959 -34.30 17.25 20.60
CA PRO A 959 -35.36 18.22 20.89
C PRO A 959 -35.19 19.58 20.18
N SER A 960 -33.97 20.12 20.09
CA SER A 960 -33.69 21.43 19.46
C SER A 960 -33.64 21.43 17.92
N LEU A 961 -33.86 20.27 17.27
CA LEU A 961 -33.72 20.10 15.82
C LEU A 961 -34.66 21.00 15.00
N GLN A 962 -34.05 21.91 14.24
CA GLN A 962 -34.70 22.92 13.40
C GLN A 962 -34.51 22.63 11.91
N LEU A 963 -33.37 22.09 11.46
CA LEU A 963 -33.11 21.78 10.06
C LEU A 963 -32.72 20.30 9.87
N LEU A 964 -33.39 19.62 8.95
CA LEU A 964 -33.08 18.24 8.58
C LEU A 964 -32.44 18.20 7.18
N HIS A 965 -31.15 17.92 7.09
CA HIS A 965 -30.44 17.66 5.85
C HIS A 965 -30.52 16.16 5.51
N LEU A 966 -30.89 15.84 4.27
CA LEU A 966 -31.01 14.47 3.79
C LEU A 966 -30.06 14.25 2.61
N ASN A 967 -29.12 13.33 2.81
CA ASN A 967 -28.03 12.94 1.91
C ASN A 967 -28.29 11.56 1.32
N ASP A 968 -27.80 11.36 0.09
CA ASP A 968 -27.81 10.07 -0.62
C ASP A 968 -29.16 9.32 -0.49
N MET A 969 -30.23 10.02 -0.87
CA MET A 969 -31.59 9.45 -0.90
C MET A 969 -31.81 8.55 -2.14
N SER A 970 -30.74 8.10 -2.79
CA SER A 970 -30.76 7.24 -3.99
C SER A 970 -31.52 5.93 -3.77
N ILE A 971 -31.52 5.43 -2.53
CA ILE A 971 -32.26 4.24 -2.09
C ILE A 971 -33.78 4.39 -2.26
N PHE A 972 -34.31 5.62 -2.31
CA PHE A 972 -35.74 5.89 -2.54
C PHE A 972 -36.14 6.01 -4.03
N GLU A 973 -35.21 5.83 -4.99
CA GLU A 973 -35.53 5.86 -6.43
C GLU A 973 -36.02 4.52 -7.01
N GLY A 974 -36.13 3.46 -6.20
CA GLY A 974 -36.71 2.16 -6.59
C GLY A 974 -38.13 1.96 -6.07
N ASP A 975 -38.86 0.97 -6.61
CA ASP A 975 -40.28 0.70 -6.31
C ASP A 975 -40.61 0.31 -4.84
N TYR A 976 -39.61 0.30 -3.95
CA TYR A 976 -39.75 0.11 -2.49
C TYR A 976 -40.37 1.33 -1.76
N ILE A 977 -41.10 2.19 -2.48
CA ILE A 977 -41.84 3.33 -1.89
C ILE A 977 -42.98 2.84 -0.95
N GLU A 978 -43.36 1.56 -1.03
CA GLU A 978 -44.23 0.91 -0.03
C GLU A 978 -43.55 0.67 1.33
N GLU A 979 -42.23 0.92 1.52
CA GLU A 979 -41.57 0.97 2.84
C GLU A 979 -41.97 2.23 3.65
N GLU A 980 -43.26 2.31 3.99
CA GLU A 980 -43.85 3.05 5.12
C GLU A 980 -43.23 4.43 5.47
N ASN A 981 -43.27 5.39 4.54
CA ASN A 981 -43.29 6.84 4.85
C ASN A 981 -42.35 7.28 6.02
N LEU A 982 -41.09 6.84 5.97
CA LEU A 982 -40.19 6.89 7.14
C LEU A 982 -39.99 8.33 7.65
N LEU A 983 -39.80 9.25 6.69
CA LEU A 983 -39.65 10.68 6.93
C LEU A 983 -40.94 11.32 7.48
N GLY A 984 -42.10 11.02 6.89
CA GLY A 984 -43.37 11.57 7.36
C GLY A 984 -43.72 11.14 8.78
N HIS A 985 -43.45 9.88 9.14
CA HIS A 985 -43.63 9.42 10.52
C HIS A 985 -42.75 10.17 11.52
N PHE A 986 -41.46 10.36 11.22
CA PHE A 986 -40.55 11.13 12.07
C PHE A 986 -41.01 12.59 12.24
N LEU A 987 -41.40 13.25 11.15
CA LEU A 987 -41.91 14.62 11.16
C LEU A 987 -43.24 14.76 11.93
N GLN A 988 -44.18 13.84 11.73
CA GLN A 988 -45.47 13.82 12.44
C GLN A 988 -45.29 13.55 13.94
N GLN A 989 -44.39 12.64 14.34
CA GLN A 989 -44.06 12.39 15.75
C GLN A 989 -43.55 13.69 16.40
N ARG A 990 -42.62 14.39 15.76
CA ARG A 990 -42.10 15.69 16.23
C ARG A 990 -43.17 16.77 16.35
N LYS A 991 -44.05 16.90 15.34
CA LYS A 991 -45.19 17.84 15.32
C LYS A 991 -46.18 17.53 16.45
N ALA A 992 -46.50 16.26 16.69
CA ALA A 992 -47.40 15.81 17.76
C ALA A 992 -46.84 16.09 19.17
N CYS A 993 -45.52 16.04 19.33
CA CYS A 993 -44.83 16.38 20.58
C CYS A 993 -44.52 17.88 20.76
N GLY A 994 -45.02 18.75 19.86
CA GLY A 994 -44.84 20.21 19.95
C GLY A 994 -43.44 20.71 19.59
N LEU A 995 -42.61 19.88 18.95
CA LEU A 995 -41.22 20.21 18.55
C LEU A 995 -41.05 20.09 17.02
N PRO A 996 -41.84 20.80 16.20
CA PRO A 996 -41.74 20.72 14.75
C PRO A 996 -40.35 21.11 14.25
N ILE A 997 -39.92 20.49 13.15
CA ILE A 997 -38.73 20.92 12.41
C ILE A 997 -39.09 22.24 11.68
N MET A 998 -38.13 23.17 11.59
CA MET A 998 -38.29 24.49 10.96
C MET A 998 -37.91 24.52 9.48
N GLY A 999 -37.23 23.49 8.97
CA GLY A 999 -37.00 23.30 7.53
C GLY A 999 -36.35 21.96 7.18
N ILE A 1000 -36.47 21.54 5.92
CA ILE A 1000 -35.78 20.37 5.36
C ILE A 1000 -34.89 20.80 4.20
N SER A 1001 -33.75 20.14 4.06
CA SER A 1001 -32.80 20.31 2.97
C SER A 1001 -32.49 18.94 2.37
N PHE A 1002 -32.53 18.78 1.06
CA PHE A 1002 -31.97 17.61 0.39
C PHE A 1002 -30.72 18.06 -0.38
N SER A 1003 -29.56 17.47 -0.09
CA SER A 1003 -28.30 17.94 -0.66
C SER A 1003 -28.22 17.71 -2.17
N TRP A 1004 -28.67 16.56 -2.66
CA TRP A 1004 -28.82 16.23 -4.08
C TRP A 1004 -30.04 15.34 -4.30
N LEU A 1005 -30.87 15.68 -5.28
CA LEU A 1005 -31.96 14.83 -5.79
C LEU A 1005 -31.91 14.79 -7.32
N ASN A 1006 -31.53 13.64 -7.89
CA ASN A 1006 -31.34 13.47 -9.35
C ASN A 1006 -32.64 13.63 -10.17
N ARG A 1007 -33.80 13.60 -9.51
CA ARG A 1007 -35.14 13.68 -10.14
C ARG A 1007 -36.09 14.65 -9.44
N GLY A 1008 -35.56 15.56 -8.60
CA GLY A 1008 -36.37 16.44 -7.75
C GLY A 1008 -37.16 15.69 -6.67
N LEU A 1009 -38.14 16.36 -6.07
CA LEU A 1009 -39.09 15.75 -5.13
C LEU A 1009 -40.20 15.01 -5.88
N THR A 1010 -40.43 13.74 -5.55
CA THR A 1010 -41.58 12.99 -6.09
C THR A 1010 -42.89 13.52 -5.53
N SER A 1011 -43.99 13.40 -6.29
CA SER A 1011 -45.33 13.76 -5.81
C SER A 1011 -45.75 12.99 -4.56
N GLY A 1012 -45.32 11.74 -4.42
CA GLY A 1012 -45.48 10.96 -3.19
C GLY A 1012 -44.81 11.62 -1.98
N MET A 1013 -43.56 12.07 -2.12
CA MET A 1013 -42.85 12.74 -1.04
C MET A 1013 -43.40 14.16 -0.76
N LEU A 1014 -43.88 14.88 -1.78
CA LEU A 1014 -44.60 16.15 -1.58
C LEU A 1014 -45.91 15.94 -0.78
N ASN A 1015 -46.74 14.97 -1.16
CA ASN A 1015 -47.98 14.64 -0.43
C ASN A 1015 -47.72 14.27 1.05
N ILE A 1016 -46.61 13.57 1.32
CA ILE A 1016 -46.13 13.24 2.66
C ILE A 1016 -45.78 14.51 3.45
N LEU A 1017 -45.04 15.42 2.81
CA LEU A 1017 -44.55 16.65 3.41
C LEU A 1017 -45.68 17.68 3.61
N ASP A 1018 -46.73 17.68 2.79
CA ASP A 1018 -47.88 18.58 2.93
C ASP A 1018 -48.69 18.37 4.23
N GLY A 1019 -48.60 17.20 4.87
CA GLY A 1019 -49.09 17.01 6.25
C GLY A 1019 -48.38 17.90 7.30
N MET A 1020 -47.25 18.50 6.92
CA MET A 1020 -46.44 19.43 7.70
C MET A 1020 -46.62 20.88 7.22
N GLU A 1021 -47.86 21.28 6.90
CA GLU A 1021 -48.25 22.65 6.51
C GLU A 1021 -47.40 23.76 7.19
N GLY A 1022 -46.83 24.65 6.37
CA GLY A 1022 -45.94 25.74 6.78
C GLY A 1022 -44.44 25.40 6.78
N LEU A 1023 -44.06 24.12 6.75
CA LEU A 1023 -42.66 23.67 6.71
C LEU A 1023 -41.98 24.06 5.38
N PRO A 1024 -40.87 24.84 5.37
CA PRO A 1024 -40.06 25.04 4.18
C PRO A 1024 -39.19 23.81 3.89
N VAL A 1025 -39.18 23.40 2.63
CA VAL A 1025 -38.38 22.29 2.10
C VAL A 1025 -37.54 22.82 0.97
N SER A 1026 -36.23 22.55 0.96
CA SER A 1026 -35.32 22.97 -0.09
C SER A 1026 -34.49 21.81 -0.63
N TRP A 1027 -34.13 21.87 -1.90
CA TRP A 1027 -33.31 20.86 -2.55
C TRP A 1027 -32.56 21.45 -3.73
N TYR A 1028 -31.48 20.80 -4.15
CA TYR A 1028 -30.80 21.14 -5.39
C TYR A 1028 -31.32 20.24 -6.53
N GLU A 1029 -31.71 20.88 -7.63
CA GLU A 1029 -32.22 20.25 -8.86
C GLU A 1029 -31.74 21.10 -10.06
N ASP A 1030 -31.21 20.47 -11.09
CA ASP A 1030 -30.58 21.13 -12.26
C ASP A 1030 -29.46 22.13 -11.91
N GLY A 1031 -28.85 22.00 -10.73
CA GLY A 1031 -27.84 22.93 -10.19
C GLY A 1031 -28.39 24.19 -9.52
N GLY A 1032 -29.71 24.42 -9.55
CA GLY A 1032 -30.37 25.52 -8.83
C GLY A 1032 -30.95 25.06 -7.49
N LYS A 1033 -31.12 25.99 -6.54
CA LYS A 1033 -31.78 25.71 -5.25
C LYS A 1033 -33.29 25.97 -5.36
N ARG A 1034 -34.09 24.91 -5.29
CA ARG A 1034 -35.56 25.01 -5.25
C ARG A 1034 -36.06 25.04 -3.81
N THR A 1035 -37.18 25.72 -3.59
CA THR A 1035 -37.83 25.89 -2.29
C THR A 1035 -39.34 25.69 -2.39
N TYR A 1036 -39.88 24.84 -1.54
CA TYR A 1036 -41.30 24.58 -1.38
C TYR A 1036 -41.73 24.92 0.05
N ILE A 1037 -42.97 25.39 0.23
CA ILE A 1037 -43.58 25.51 1.56
C ILE A 1037 -44.74 24.52 1.59
N CYS A 1038 -44.69 23.56 2.51
CA CYS A 1038 -45.71 22.53 2.66
C CYS A 1038 -47.11 23.16 2.82
N GLY A 1039 -48.09 22.65 2.08
CA GLY A 1039 -49.46 23.17 2.01
C GLY A 1039 -49.65 24.41 1.12
N SER A 1040 -48.58 25.08 0.65
CA SER A 1040 -48.71 26.30 -0.17
C SER A 1040 -49.17 26.04 -1.62
N SER A 1041 -49.10 24.79 -2.09
CA SER A 1041 -49.30 24.36 -3.48
C SER A 1041 -48.33 24.96 -4.53
N SER A 1042 -47.38 25.79 -4.11
CA SER A 1042 -46.45 26.51 -4.99
C SER A 1042 -44.99 26.17 -4.69
N ILE A 1043 -44.30 25.58 -5.67
CA ILE A 1043 -42.83 25.49 -5.66
C ILE A 1043 -42.26 26.82 -6.18
N THR A 1044 -41.26 27.33 -5.49
CA THR A 1044 -40.50 28.52 -5.86
C THR A 1044 -39.07 28.12 -6.24
N SER A 1045 -38.52 28.73 -7.30
CA SER A 1045 -37.10 28.62 -7.64
C SER A 1045 -36.37 29.84 -7.08
N VAL A 1046 -35.36 29.62 -6.23
CA VAL A 1046 -34.39 30.68 -5.91
C VAL A 1046 -33.30 30.63 -6.98
N GLN A 1047 -33.16 31.72 -7.73
CA GLN A 1047 -32.08 31.91 -8.71
C GLN A 1047 -30.82 32.42 -8.01
#